data_AF-A0A328VR88-F1
#
_entry.id   AF-A0A328VR88-F1
#
_cell.length_a   1.000
_cell.length_b   1.000
_cell.length_c   1.000
_cell.angle_alpha   90.00
_cell.angle_beta   90.00
_cell.angle_gamma   90.00
#
_symmetry.space_group_name_H-M   'P 1'
#
loop_
_entity.id
_entity.type
_entity.pdbx_description
1 polymer ?
#
loop_
_entity_poly.entity_id
_entity_poly.type
_entity_poly.pdbx_seq_one_letter_code
_entity_poly.pdbx_strand_id
1 'polypeptide(L)'
;MGLPAIPDAYLVPVILILTFVVSALLSLIFCGIARLLFPKFRSGEHKPGHHRSDLRSDLPASGREIKTIELPLVGGPSFTLAMLITGLVAGYLLFHTGEQWTLLLIGLGATLGFMLIGLVDDWHKVYSKEGLSERAKFSSLFVLSVAAGACYFFLTPKGPESYSPYIGLPIIGHLICPNASPEMSACPLHPGELAYYAWLVFLVLMTGVTGSVTSLAVDFSDGLDGLAGGLVFSAALAFGIVTTGIIDRPEGQVVEVLSLLCAGSTLGYLPWNWPSAWAARGRRSSAKRLAQIYMGDSGALALGGLLAMIAIFDRQETLLFLVGAAFVLEGLSALSARLITRFYRRQLHILRFASTREFIPHTEFPRPFLATPLHHHFDLLGWDRRRLVYGAWALGACFAVLGVMVGLAPETWQRYLGRILVLLLAWIVWSSGSWTRRYFVGKHPPERSRRRRLALYYGFPYRIMGIPLYHLVEVIEASEDVIETPAEELALWQRMTIFDARAMLGLYCYRAGYYPAALAQWTRIPAGNRALRPAIARLLEELDSRLALEKQETQPIKREELLRHQEPPLITGNLGPADVPNPHEPVSGTEAEAVQESWPLPVTKTVEETAERQSTSGGDRLPPEALPRDTRLEASHNGHSAPDARHLAATTGMGEREPTSTGSSQAARTRGRSHSPLSWLQRFLHRGTRSSHPSQQQL
;
A
#
# COMPACT_ATOMS: atom_id res chain seq x y z
N MET A 1 -58.76 -5.96 28.45
CA MET A 1 -57.30 -5.88 28.64
C MET A 1 -56.93 -4.42 28.64
N GLY A 2 -56.51 -3.89 29.79
CA GLY A 2 -56.18 -2.48 29.93
C GLY A 2 -55.00 -2.12 29.04
N LEU A 3 -55.09 -0.99 28.35
CA LEU A 3 -53.97 -0.37 27.64
C LEU A 3 -52.81 -0.18 28.63
N PRO A 4 -51.60 -0.67 28.35
CA PRO A 4 -50.46 -0.33 29.17
C PRO A 4 -50.20 1.17 29.05
N ALA A 5 -50.00 1.83 30.18
CA ALA A 5 -49.69 3.25 30.27
C ALA A 5 -48.42 3.57 29.48
N ILE A 6 -48.44 4.68 28.76
CA ILE A 6 -47.26 5.25 28.10
C ILE A 6 -46.16 5.38 29.16
N PRO A 7 -44.93 4.88 28.92
CA PRO A 7 -43.86 4.97 29.90
C PRO A 7 -43.57 6.44 30.18
N ASP A 8 -43.47 6.80 31.46
CA ASP A 8 -43.13 8.17 31.88
C ASP A 8 -41.87 8.66 31.15
N ALA A 9 -41.79 9.97 30.86
CA ALA A 9 -40.66 10.57 30.12
C ALA A 9 -39.27 10.25 30.74
N TYR A 10 -39.23 9.96 32.04
CA TYR A 10 -38.01 9.56 32.76
C TYR A 10 -37.66 8.07 32.60
N LEU A 11 -38.61 7.22 32.23
CA LEU A 11 -38.42 5.77 32.12
C LEU A 11 -37.78 5.36 30.79
N VAL A 12 -38.06 6.08 29.70
CA VAL A 12 -37.49 5.83 28.37
C VAL A 12 -35.95 5.83 28.36
N PRO A 13 -35.24 6.87 28.84
CA PRO A 13 -33.77 6.87 28.86
C PRO A 13 -33.19 5.76 29.75
N VAL A 14 -33.87 5.38 30.83
CA VAL A 14 -33.46 4.26 31.69
C VAL A 14 -33.54 2.93 30.93
N ILE A 15 -34.62 2.70 30.18
CA ILE A 15 -34.78 1.49 29.37
C ILE A 15 -33.74 1.45 28.24
N LEU A 16 -33.40 2.59 27.65
CA LEU A 16 -32.36 2.68 26.61
C LEU A 16 -30.96 2.33 27.15
N ILE A 17 -30.58 2.88 28.30
CA ILE A 17 -29.33 2.51 28.99
C ILE A 17 -29.35 1.03 29.37
N LEU A 18 -30.47 0.53 29.89
CA LEU A 18 -30.62 -0.89 30.21
C LEU A 18 -30.47 -1.77 28.96
N THR A 19 -31.02 -1.36 27.82
CA THR A 19 -30.91 -2.05 26.54
C THR A 19 -29.44 -2.20 26.12
N PHE A 20 -28.66 -1.11 26.22
CA PHE A 20 -27.22 -1.15 25.96
C PHE A 20 -26.48 -2.13 26.89
N VAL A 21 -26.71 -2.03 28.21
CA VAL A 21 -26.04 -2.88 29.21
C VAL A 21 -26.42 -4.35 29.05
N VAL A 22 -27.71 -4.65 28.88
CA VAL A 22 -28.21 -6.02 28.68
C VAL A 22 -27.68 -6.61 27.38
N SER A 23 -27.63 -5.83 26.29
CA SER A 23 -27.05 -6.27 25.03
C SER A 23 -25.57 -6.65 25.18
N ALA A 24 -24.79 -5.83 25.91
CA ALA A 24 -23.38 -6.12 26.20
C ALA A 24 -23.19 -7.36 27.05
N LEU A 25 -23.99 -7.52 28.11
CA LEU A 25 -23.91 -8.69 29.00
C LEU A 25 -24.33 -9.98 28.29
N LEU A 26 -25.44 -9.96 27.55
CA LEU A 26 -25.90 -11.12 26.78
C LEU A 26 -24.89 -11.50 25.69
N SER A 27 -24.31 -10.51 24.99
CA SER A 27 -23.27 -10.78 24.02
C SER A 27 -22.03 -11.42 24.67
N LEU A 28 -21.57 -10.89 25.80
CA LEU A 28 -20.45 -11.46 26.56
C LEU A 28 -20.71 -12.92 26.94
N ILE A 29 -21.91 -13.22 27.46
CA ILE A 29 -22.32 -14.57 27.89
C ILE A 29 -22.44 -15.50 26.68
N PHE A 30 -23.12 -15.08 25.61
CA PHE A 30 -23.34 -15.90 24.43
C PHE A 30 -22.05 -16.22 23.69
N CYS A 31 -21.12 -15.27 23.57
CA CYS A 31 -19.78 -15.54 23.04
C CYS A 31 -19.06 -16.61 23.88
N GLY A 32 -19.13 -16.53 25.22
CA GLY A 32 -18.55 -17.51 26.12
C GLY A 32 -19.15 -18.92 25.95
N ILE A 33 -20.49 -18.99 25.89
CA ILE A 33 -21.23 -20.24 25.66
C ILE A 33 -20.92 -20.83 24.28
N ALA A 34 -20.93 -20.01 23.23
CA ALA A 34 -20.66 -20.45 21.85
C ALA A 34 -19.24 -21.01 21.70
N ARG A 35 -18.25 -20.41 22.37
CA ARG A 35 -16.88 -20.92 22.42
C ARG A 35 -16.80 -22.33 23.02
N LEU A 36 -17.62 -22.62 24.03
CA LEU A 36 -17.66 -23.94 24.69
C LEU A 36 -18.40 -24.98 23.83
N LEU A 37 -19.49 -24.59 23.17
CA LEU A 37 -20.31 -25.47 22.34
C LEU A 37 -19.66 -25.84 21.00
N PHE A 38 -18.99 -24.90 20.35
CA PHE A 38 -18.45 -25.08 18.99
C PHE A 38 -16.92 -24.92 18.93
N PRO A 39 -16.12 -25.67 19.72
CA PRO A 39 -14.67 -25.52 19.76
C PRO A 39 -13.98 -26.01 18.47
N LYS A 40 -14.68 -26.79 17.63
CA LYS A 40 -14.18 -27.39 16.38
C LYS A 40 -14.53 -26.57 15.14
N PHE A 41 -15.44 -25.59 15.23
CA PHE A 41 -15.79 -24.74 14.09
C PHE A 41 -14.71 -23.67 13.88
N ARG A 42 -13.68 -24.06 13.14
CA ARG A 42 -12.44 -23.30 12.95
C ARG A 42 -12.18 -23.12 11.47
N SER A 43 -11.89 -21.89 11.06
CA SER A 43 -11.49 -21.62 9.69
C SER A 43 -10.13 -22.26 9.44
N GLY A 44 -10.13 -23.37 8.69
CA GLY A 44 -8.93 -24.05 8.19
C GLY A 44 -8.37 -23.38 6.93
N GLU A 45 -8.49 -22.05 6.82
CA GLU A 45 -8.03 -21.30 5.66
C GLU A 45 -6.50 -21.39 5.59
N HIS A 46 -6.04 -22.39 4.86
CA HIS A 46 -4.71 -22.42 4.32
C HIS A 46 -4.69 -21.37 3.22
N LYS A 47 -4.58 -20.07 3.56
CA LYS A 47 -4.25 -19.06 2.56
C LYS A 47 -2.95 -19.55 1.94
N PRO A 48 -2.92 -19.88 0.63
CA PRO A 48 -1.67 -20.11 -0.05
C PRO A 48 -1.00 -18.75 -0.17
N GLY A 49 -0.46 -18.25 0.94
CA GLY A 49 0.64 -17.34 0.89
C GLY A 49 1.73 -18.16 0.24
N HIS A 50 1.91 -18.00 -1.07
CA HIS A 50 3.26 -18.06 -1.59
C HIS A 50 4.07 -17.21 -0.63
N HIS A 51 4.97 -17.89 0.07
CA HIS A 51 6.14 -17.26 0.62
C HIS A 51 6.61 -16.32 -0.49
N ARG A 52 6.40 -15.00 -0.35
CA ARG A 52 6.99 -14.03 -1.24
C ARG A 52 8.46 -14.01 -0.86
N SER A 53 9.19 -15.01 -1.36
CA SER A 53 10.65 -15.08 -1.36
C SER A 53 11.27 -13.88 -2.08
N ASP A 54 10.47 -13.14 -2.85
CA ASP A 54 10.96 -12.13 -3.79
C ASP A 54 10.85 -10.70 -3.24
N LEU A 55 10.36 -10.51 -2.01
CA LEU A 55 10.40 -9.20 -1.35
C LEU A 55 11.80 -9.02 -0.75
N ARG A 56 12.70 -8.42 -1.55
CA ARG A 56 14.00 -7.82 -1.19
C ARG A 56 14.58 -8.32 0.14
N SER A 57 15.58 -9.20 0.03
CA SER A 57 16.42 -9.79 1.09
C SER A 57 17.09 -8.83 2.08
N ASP A 58 16.86 -7.52 1.97
CA ASP A 58 17.47 -6.48 2.80
C ASP A 58 16.53 -5.94 3.90
N LEU A 59 15.24 -6.25 3.84
CA LEU A 59 14.38 -6.14 5.01
C LEU A 59 14.61 -7.39 5.86
N PRO A 60 14.77 -7.29 7.20
CA PRO A 60 14.95 -8.46 8.04
C PRO A 60 13.71 -9.36 7.88
N ALA A 61 13.84 -10.33 6.99
CA ALA A 61 12.90 -11.39 6.78
C ALA A 61 12.83 -12.14 8.11
N SER A 62 11.80 -11.84 8.89
CA SER A 62 11.43 -12.69 10.01
C SER A 62 10.94 -14.02 9.41
N GLY A 63 11.88 -14.92 9.16
CA GLY A 63 11.65 -16.34 8.87
C GLY A 63 11.04 -17.03 10.10
N ARG A 64 9.80 -16.69 10.43
CA ARG A 64 9.04 -17.35 11.48
C ARG A 64 7.70 -17.78 10.90
N GLU A 65 7.52 -19.09 10.82
CA GLU A 65 6.19 -19.69 10.66
C GLU A 65 5.29 -19.14 11.76
N ILE A 66 4.35 -18.28 11.36
CA ILE A 66 3.22 -17.94 12.22
C ILE A 66 2.37 -19.20 12.21
N LYS A 67 2.51 -20.06 13.23
CA LYS A 67 1.46 -21.04 13.55
C LYS A 67 0.19 -20.23 13.77
N THR A 68 -0.66 -20.16 12.76
CA THR A 68 -1.99 -19.56 12.86
C THR A 68 -2.77 -20.44 13.82
N ILE A 69 -2.79 -20.06 15.09
CA ILE A 69 -3.68 -20.70 16.07
C ILE A 69 -5.10 -20.44 15.57
N GLU A 70 -5.76 -21.51 15.13
CA GLU A 70 -7.13 -21.48 14.64
C GLU A 70 -8.08 -21.23 15.84
N LEU A 71 -8.58 -20.00 15.96
CA LEU A 71 -9.61 -19.64 16.94
C LEU A 71 -11.00 -20.02 16.41
N PRO A 72 -11.97 -20.33 17.29
CA PRO A 72 -13.33 -20.63 16.88
C PRO A 72 -14.00 -19.40 16.24
N LEU A 73 -14.68 -19.63 15.11
CA LEU A 73 -15.33 -18.61 14.29
C LEU A 73 -16.82 -18.47 14.68
N VAL A 74 -17.07 -18.05 15.91
CA VAL A 74 -18.41 -18.08 16.53
C VAL A 74 -18.88 -16.72 17.04
N GLY A 75 -18.04 -15.68 16.91
CA GLY A 75 -18.34 -14.34 17.41
C GLY A 75 -19.60 -13.77 16.78
N GLY A 76 -19.65 -13.68 15.45
CA GLY A 76 -20.77 -13.14 14.68
C GLY A 76 -22.14 -13.66 15.08
N PRO A 77 -22.41 -14.97 14.94
CA PRO A 77 -23.73 -15.53 15.27
C PRO A 77 -24.11 -15.31 16.74
N SER A 78 -23.14 -15.37 17.67
CA SER A 78 -23.42 -15.23 19.10
C SER A 78 -23.87 -13.82 19.50
N PHE A 79 -23.17 -12.76 19.05
CA PHE A 79 -23.56 -11.39 19.42
C PHE A 79 -24.79 -10.90 18.63
N THR A 80 -25.00 -11.38 17.40
CA THR A 80 -26.22 -11.07 16.65
C THR A 80 -27.45 -11.70 17.31
N LEU A 81 -27.36 -12.93 17.82
CA LEU A 81 -28.45 -13.53 18.60
C LEU A 81 -28.76 -12.72 19.87
N ALA A 82 -27.73 -12.28 20.60
CA ALA A 82 -27.91 -11.40 21.76
C ALA A 82 -28.61 -10.09 21.37
N MET A 83 -28.22 -9.51 20.23
CA MET A 83 -28.80 -8.29 19.68
C MET A 83 -30.28 -8.47 19.31
N LEU A 84 -30.64 -9.58 18.64
CA LEU A 84 -32.03 -9.88 18.25
C LEU A 84 -32.93 -10.03 19.48
N ILE A 85 -32.50 -10.82 20.47
CA ILE A 85 -33.27 -11.03 21.70
C ILE A 85 -33.44 -9.72 22.45
N THR A 86 -32.35 -8.98 22.64
CA THR A 86 -32.40 -7.71 23.38
C THR A 86 -33.26 -6.68 22.65
N GLY A 87 -33.19 -6.62 21.31
CA GLY A 87 -34.00 -5.68 20.53
C GLY A 87 -35.50 -5.97 20.58
N LEU A 88 -35.90 -7.24 20.49
CA LEU A 88 -37.30 -7.62 20.66
C LEU A 88 -37.82 -7.30 22.07
N VAL A 89 -37.01 -7.54 23.10
CA VAL A 89 -37.36 -7.17 24.48
C VAL A 89 -37.45 -5.66 24.65
N ALA A 90 -36.51 -4.90 24.10
CA ALA A 90 -36.51 -3.44 24.16
C ALA A 90 -37.75 -2.84 23.46
N GLY A 91 -38.11 -3.33 22.27
CA GLY A 91 -39.33 -2.90 21.57
C GLY A 91 -40.59 -3.14 22.38
N TYR A 92 -40.66 -4.27 23.09
CA TYR A 92 -41.77 -4.59 24.00
C TYR A 92 -41.82 -3.68 25.22
N LEU A 93 -40.67 -3.46 25.90
CA LEU A 93 -40.57 -2.62 27.09
C LEU A 93 -40.82 -1.14 26.81
N LEU A 94 -40.46 -0.67 25.61
CA LEU A 94 -40.68 0.70 25.16
C LEU A 94 -42.06 0.93 24.54
N PHE A 95 -42.94 -0.09 24.57
CA PHE A 95 -44.30 -0.03 24.02
C PHE A 95 -44.35 0.49 22.58
N HIS A 96 -43.47 -0.04 21.72
CA HIS A 96 -43.39 0.40 20.33
C HIS A 96 -44.75 0.32 19.62
N THR A 97 -45.08 1.36 18.86
CA THR A 97 -46.26 1.37 17.98
C THR A 97 -46.06 0.41 16.80
N GLY A 98 -47.12 0.12 16.04
CA GLY A 98 -47.02 -0.78 14.87
C GLY A 98 -45.98 -0.34 13.85
N GLU A 99 -45.83 0.97 13.64
CA GLU A 99 -44.83 1.55 12.74
C GLU A 99 -43.41 1.38 13.28
N GLN A 100 -43.21 1.65 14.58
CA GLN A 100 -41.93 1.47 15.25
C GLN A 100 -41.48 -0.01 15.26
N TRP A 101 -42.41 -0.94 15.48
CA TRP A 101 -42.14 -2.37 15.35
C TRP A 101 -41.72 -2.77 13.94
N THR A 102 -42.40 -2.24 12.94
CA THR A 102 -42.08 -2.51 11.54
C THR A 102 -40.66 -2.06 11.22
N LEU A 103 -40.29 -0.85 11.63
CA LEU A 103 -38.93 -0.32 11.43
C LEU A 103 -37.87 -1.15 12.18
N LEU A 104 -38.13 -1.51 13.45
CA LEU A 104 -37.24 -2.34 14.26
C LEU A 104 -37.02 -3.72 13.61
N LEU A 105 -38.09 -4.36 13.13
CA LEU A 105 -38.03 -5.68 12.49
C LEU A 105 -37.30 -5.65 11.15
N ILE A 106 -37.42 -4.57 10.38
CA ILE A 106 -36.61 -4.40 9.15
C ILE A 106 -35.13 -4.30 9.51
N GLY A 107 -34.76 -3.50 10.53
CA GLY A 107 -33.37 -3.37 10.97
C GLY A 107 -32.77 -4.67 11.52
N LEU A 108 -33.48 -5.34 12.43
CA LEU A 108 -33.06 -6.62 12.99
C LEU A 108 -33.06 -7.75 11.94
N GLY A 109 -34.07 -7.78 11.06
CA GLY A 109 -34.18 -8.75 9.97
C GLY A 109 -33.06 -8.58 8.93
N ALA A 110 -32.72 -7.33 8.56
CA ALA A 110 -31.58 -7.05 7.70
C ALA A 110 -30.28 -7.54 8.35
N THR A 111 -30.07 -7.22 9.63
CA THR A 111 -28.88 -7.65 10.40
C THR A 111 -28.75 -9.18 10.43
N LEU A 112 -29.86 -9.89 10.67
CA LEU A 112 -29.90 -11.35 10.59
C LEU A 112 -29.56 -11.84 9.18
N GLY A 113 -30.10 -11.23 8.13
CA GLY A 113 -29.79 -11.58 6.75
C GLY A 113 -28.30 -11.41 6.41
N PHE A 114 -27.69 -10.31 6.84
CA PHE A 114 -26.26 -10.07 6.65
C PHE A 114 -25.40 -11.09 7.39
N MET A 115 -25.81 -11.43 8.62
CA MET A 115 -25.18 -12.48 9.40
C MET A 115 -25.25 -13.84 8.69
N LEU A 116 -26.42 -14.20 8.14
CA LEU A 116 -26.60 -15.46 7.43
C LEU A 116 -25.74 -15.55 6.17
N ILE A 117 -25.63 -14.46 5.39
CA ILE A 117 -24.75 -14.43 4.22
C ILE A 117 -23.29 -14.66 4.62
N GLY A 118 -22.83 -13.95 5.67
CA GLY A 118 -21.47 -14.14 6.18
C GLY A 118 -21.26 -15.51 6.81
N LEU A 119 -22.27 -16.09 7.45
CA LEU A 119 -22.22 -17.45 8.00
C LEU A 119 -22.12 -18.50 6.90
N VAL A 120 -22.81 -18.31 5.77
CA VAL A 120 -22.67 -19.17 4.59
C VAL A 120 -21.25 -19.07 4.04
N ASP A 121 -20.66 -17.88 3.98
CA ASP A 121 -19.26 -17.69 3.58
C ASP A 121 -18.29 -18.40 4.52
N ASP A 122 -18.45 -18.18 5.82
CA ASP A 122 -17.67 -18.82 6.88
C ASP A 122 -17.79 -20.35 6.84
N TRP A 123 -18.99 -20.88 6.57
CA TRP A 123 -19.24 -22.31 6.41
C TRP A 123 -18.48 -22.88 5.21
N HIS A 124 -18.50 -22.20 4.06
CA HIS A 124 -17.73 -22.63 2.88
C HIS A 124 -16.23 -22.60 3.16
N LYS A 125 -15.72 -21.57 3.86
CA LYS A 125 -14.31 -21.50 4.26
C LYS A 125 -13.90 -22.65 5.18
N VAL A 126 -14.76 -23.04 6.12
CA VAL A 126 -14.49 -24.13 7.07
C VAL A 126 -14.49 -25.49 6.37
N TYR A 127 -15.49 -25.79 5.54
CA TYR A 127 -15.68 -27.14 4.99
C TYR A 127 -15.06 -27.33 3.60
N SER A 128 -15.10 -26.32 2.75
CA SER A 128 -14.64 -26.37 1.36
C SER A 128 -13.25 -25.74 1.15
N LYS A 129 -12.66 -25.13 2.19
CA LYS A 129 -11.36 -24.39 2.16
C LYS A 129 -11.32 -23.16 1.25
N GLU A 130 -12.42 -22.86 0.56
CA GLU A 130 -12.60 -21.69 -0.28
C GLU A 130 -13.87 -20.96 0.17
N GLY A 131 -13.82 -19.63 0.24
CA GLY A 131 -14.99 -18.80 0.48
C GLY A 131 -15.85 -18.62 -0.77
N LEU A 132 -16.97 -17.93 -0.62
CA LEU A 132 -17.81 -17.46 -1.70
C LEU A 132 -17.01 -16.60 -2.67
N SER A 133 -17.35 -16.70 -3.95
CA SER A 133 -16.79 -15.79 -4.95
C SER A 133 -17.12 -14.33 -4.60
N GLU A 134 -16.18 -13.41 -4.84
CA GLU A 134 -16.36 -11.98 -4.56
C GLU A 134 -17.65 -11.40 -5.16
N ARG A 135 -18.01 -11.87 -6.37
CA ARG A 135 -19.22 -11.44 -7.07
C ARG A 135 -20.47 -11.94 -6.37
N ALA A 136 -20.49 -13.21 -5.94
CA ALA A 136 -21.62 -13.80 -5.22
C ALA A 136 -21.80 -13.16 -3.84
N LYS A 137 -20.70 -12.91 -3.11
CA LYS A 137 -20.75 -12.20 -1.83
C LYS A 137 -21.34 -10.80 -2.02
N PHE A 138 -20.79 -10.00 -2.94
CA PHE A 138 -21.30 -8.65 -3.21
C PHE A 138 -22.76 -8.65 -3.71
N SER A 139 -23.13 -9.54 -4.64
CA SER A 139 -24.50 -9.59 -5.17
C SER A 139 -25.51 -9.98 -4.10
N SER A 140 -25.16 -10.90 -3.20
CA SER A 140 -26.04 -11.32 -2.10
C SER A 140 -26.27 -10.17 -1.12
N LEU A 141 -25.21 -9.45 -0.75
CA LEU A 141 -25.30 -8.26 0.11
C LEU A 141 -26.14 -7.15 -0.54
N PHE A 142 -25.94 -6.92 -1.84
CA PHE A 142 -26.69 -5.92 -2.59
C PHE A 142 -28.18 -6.27 -2.67
N VAL A 143 -28.53 -7.51 -3.01
CA VAL A 143 -29.91 -7.98 -3.11
C VAL A 143 -30.61 -7.92 -1.74
N LEU A 144 -29.94 -8.34 -0.67
CA LEU A 144 -30.49 -8.23 0.68
C LEU A 144 -30.76 -6.77 1.07
N SER A 145 -29.82 -5.88 0.78
CA SER A 145 -29.96 -4.44 1.07
C SER A 145 -31.09 -3.83 0.25
N VAL A 146 -31.22 -4.20 -1.03
CA VAL A 146 -32.33 -3.81 -1.91
C VAL A 146 -33.67 -4.27 -1.34
N ALA A 147 -33.75 -5.51 -0.86
CA ALA A 147 -34.95 -6.04 -0.22
C ALA A 147 -35.30 -5.28 1.08
N ALA A 148 -34.31 -4.98 1.92
CA ALA A 148 -34.51 -4.17 3.13
C ALA A 148 -35.01 -2.75 2.79
N GLY A 149 -34.45 -2.11 1.76
CA GLY A 149 -34.88 -0.81 1.26
C GLY A 149 -36.30 -0.84 0.69
N ALA A 150 -36.68 -1.91 -0.02
CA ALA A 150 -38.05 -2.10 -0.49
C ALA A 150 -39.03 -2.30 0.67
N CYS A 151 -38.67 -3.11 1.67
CA CYS A 151 -39.46 -3.27 2.89
C CYS A 151 -39.63 -1.93 3.62
N TYR A 152 -38.56 -1.13 3.76
CA TYR A 152 -38.65 0.21 4.33
C TYR A 152 -39.62 1.10 3.53
N PHE A 153 -39.48 1.12 2.20
CA PHE A 153 -40.33 1.94 1.33
C PHE A 153 -41.82 1.58 1.43
N PHE A 154 -42.16 0.29 1.40
CA PHE A 154 -43.57 -0.15 1.34
C PHE A 154 -44.25 -0.33 2.69
N LEU A 155 -43.48 -0.66 3.73
CA LEU A 155 -44.05 -1.00 5.05
C LEU A 155 -44.00 0.16 6.05
N THR A 156 -43.30 1.26 5.72
CA THR A 156 -43.24 2.44 6.59
C THR A 156 -43.88 3.66 5.92
N PRO A 157 -44.66 4.50 6.64
CA PRO A 157 -45.31 5.69 6.06
C PRO A 157 -44.32 6.70 5.49
N LYS A 158 -43.12 6.75 6.07
CA LYS A 158 -42.01 7.63 5.68
C LYS A 158 -41.14 7.11 4.55
N GLY A 159 -41.36 5.87 4.13
CA GLY A 159 -40.72 5.26 2.97
C GLY A 159 -40.91 6.07 1.68
N PRO A 160 -42.15 6.39 1.27
CA PRO A 160 -42.44 7.20 0.08
C PRO A 160 -42.27 8.71 0.31
N GLU A 161 -41.39 9.14 1.22
CA GLU A 161 -41.02 10.53 1.38
C GLU A 161 -39.57 10.73 0.93
N SER A 162 -39.37 11.54 -0.10
CA SER A 162 -38.02 11.98 -0.46
C SER A 162 -37.53 13.04 0.52
N TYR A 163 -36.21 13.15 0.71
CA TYR A 163 -35.63 14.04 1.72
C TYR A 163 -34.31 14.70 1.28
N SER A 164 -33.94 15.79 1.96
CA SER A 164 -32.65 16.49 1.80
C SER A 164 -31.49 15.60 2.27
N PRO A 165 -30.33 15.55 1.56
CA PRO A 165 -29.89 16.45 0.50
C PRO A 165 -30.33 16.04 -0.93
N TYR A 166 -30.99 14.90 -1.11
CA TYR A 166 -31.26 14.34 -2.44
C TYR A 166 -32.24 15.20 -3.26
N ILE A 167 -33.22 15.83 -2.60
CA ILE A 167 -34.15 16.77 -3.23
C ILE A 167 -33.41 18.00 -3.80
N GLY A 168 -32.30 18.41 -3.20
CA GLY A 168 -31.51 19.59 -3.62
C GLY A 168 -30.56 19.33 -4.80
N LEU A 169 -30.49 18.10 -5.33
CA LEU A 169 -29.56 17.76 -6.41
C LEU A 169 -30.06 18.26 -7.78
N PRO A 170 -29.21 18.88 -8.63
CA PRO A 170 -29.61 19.62 -9.84
C PRO A 170 -30.21 18.78 -10.98
N ILE A 171 -30.23 17.44 -10.85
CA ILE A 171 -30.80 16.52 -11.85
C ILE A 171 -31.72 15.52 -11.16
N ILE A 172 -31.18 14.85 -10.14
CA ILE A 172 -31.90 13.81 -9.38
C ILE A 172 -33.05 14.42 -8.57
N GLY A 173 -32.85 15.61 -8.00
CA GLY A 173 -33.86 16.31 -7.20
C GLY A 173 -35.13 16.63 -7.98
N HIS A 174 -35.01 17.13 -9.21
CA HIS A 174 -36.17 17.41 -10.07
C HIS A 174 -36.98 16.16 -10.46
N LEU A 175 -36.33 15.00 -10.57
CA LEU A 175 -37.01 13.74 -10.87
C LEU A 175 -37.74 13.16 -9.65
N ILE A 176 -37.16 13.34 -8.47
CA ILE A 176 -37.62 12.74 -7.21
C ILE A 176 -38.62 13.65 -6.49
N CYS A 177 -38.52 14.97 -6.65
CA CYS A 177 -39.48 15.94 -6.15
C CYS A 177 -39.55 17.13 -7.13
N PRO A 178 -40.50 17.11 -8.09
CA PRO A 178 -40.64 18.15 -9.11
C PRO A 178 -40.92 19.55 -8.55
N ASN A 179 -41.61 19.61 -7.41
CA ASN A 179 -42.03 20.85 -6.74
C ASN A 179 -41.07 21.26 -5.61
N ALA A 180 -39.80 20.86 -5.69
CA ALA A 180 -38.79 21.18 -4.69
C ALA A 180 -38.64 22.70 -4.48
N SER A 181 -38.92 23.17 -3.27
CA SER A 181 -38.54 24.51 -2.81
C SER A 181 -37.28 24.43 -1.96
N PRO A 182 -36.41 25.46 -1.95
CA PRO A 182 -35.15 25.44 -1.20
C PRO A 182 -35.33 25.34 0.33
N GLU A 183 -36.52 25.60 0.85
CA GLU A 183 -36.85 25.49 2.27
C GLU A 183 -37.46 24.12 2.65
N MET A 184 -37.80 23.27 1.66
CA MET A 184 -38.44 21.99 1.90
C MET A 184 -37.43 20.90 2.27
N SER A 185 -37.57 20.34 3.47
CA SER A 185 -36.68 19.27 3.97
C SER A 185 -37.13 17.86 3.58
N ALA A 186 -38.43 17.65 3.36
CA ALA A 186 -39.02 16.38 2.95
C ALA A 186 -40.20 16.61 1.99
N CYS A 187 -40.37 15.72 1.02
CA CYS A 187 -41.37 15.80 -0.03
C CYS A 187 -42.14 14.47 -0.08
N PRO A 188 -43.38 14.43 0.44
CA PRO A 188 -44.22 13.22 0.44
C PRO A 188 -44.73 12.90 -0.96
N LEU A 189 -44.70 11.63 -1.33
CA LEU A 189 -45.03 11.16 -2.68
C LEU A 189 -46.22 10.21 -2.65
N HIS A 190 -47.11 10.34 -3.64
CA HIS A 190 -48.29 9.50 -3.73
C HIS A 190 -48.16 8.48 -4.88
N PRO A 191 -48.74 7.26 -4.73
CA PRO A 191 -48.77 6.28 -5.79
C PRO A 191 -49.42 6.84 -7.06
N GLY A 192 -48.76 6.66 -8.21
CA GLY A 192 -49.21 7.18 -9.51
C GLY A 192 -48.41 8.36 -10.03
N GLU A 193 -47.64 9.04 -9.17
CA GLU A 193 -46.71 10.09 -9.58
C GLU A 193 -45.40 9.49 -10.12
N LEU A 194 -44.80 10.09 -11.16
CA LEU A 194 -43.48 9.66 -11.65
C LEU A 194 -42.42 9.74 -10.55
N ALA A 195 -42.52 10.77 -9.70
CA ALA A 195 -41.64 11.03 -8.58
C ALA A 195 -41.64 9.89 -7.54
N TYR A 196 -42.79 9.26 -7.29
CA TYR A 196 -42.91 8.09 -6.42
C TYR A 196 -42.04 6.92 -6.89
N TYR A 197 -42.12 6.57 -8.18
CA TYR A 197 -41.33 5.48 -8.75
C TYR A 197 -39.84 5.85 -8.87
N ALA A 198 -39.54 7.11 -9.21
CA ALA A 198 -38.17 7.61 -9.25
C ALA A 198 -37.51 7.52 -7.86
N TRP A 199 -38.23 7.91 -6.81
CA TRP A 199 -37.78 7.80 -5.42
C TRP A 199 -37.61 6.34 -4.98
N LEU A 200 -38.57 5.46 -5.29
CA LEU A 200 -38.47 4.02 -5.00
C LEU A 200 -37.18 3.43 -5.58
N VAL A 201 -36.93 3.65 -6.87
CA VAL A 201 -35.73 3.14 -7.55
C VAL A 201 -34.47 3.73 -6.92
N PHE A 202 -34.47 5.04 -6.66
CA PHE A 202 -33.33 5.72 -6.05
C PHE A 202 -33.03 5.20 -4.64
N LEU A 203 -34.02 5.15 -3.74
CA LEU A 203 -33.89 4.70 -2.36
C LEU A 203 -33.40 3.26 -2.29
N VAL A 204 -33.98 2.38 -3.10
CA VAL A 204 -33.61 0.95 -3.12
C VAL A 204 -32.18 0.74 -3.64
N LEU A 205 -31.77 1.45 -4.70
CA LEU A 205 -30.40 1.40 -5.20
C LEU A 205 -29.40 2.01 -4.22
N MET A 206 -29.76 3.14 -3.60
CA MET A 206 -28.95 3.81 -2.59
C MET A 206 -28.74 2.92 -1.37
N THR A 207 -29.81 2.29 -0.87
CA THR A 207 -29.75 1.27 0.20
C THR A 207 -28.90 0.08 -0.23
N GLY A 208 -29.10 -0.40 -1.46
CA GLY A 208 -28.31 -1.47 -2.08
C GLY A 208 -26.80 -1.21 -2.03
N VAL A 209 -26.38 -0.04 -2.48
CA VAL A 209 -24.97 0.37 -2.49
C VAL A 209 -24.46 0.59 -1.07
N THR A 210 -25.19 1.32 -0.24
CA THR A 210 -24.71 1.70 1.10
C THR A 210 -24.62 0.50 2.02
N GLY A 211 -25.60 -0.40 2.01
CA GLY A 211 -25.57 -1.65 2.78
C GLY A 211 -24.43 -2.57 2.34
N SER A 212 -24.27 -2.80 1.02
CA SER A 212 -23.21 -3.68 0.50
C SER A 212 -21.80 -3.11 0.69
N VAL A 213 -21.60 -1.80 0.50
CA VAL A 213 -20.29 -1.16 0.68
C VAL A 213 -19.91 -1.06 2.14
N THR A 214 -20.84 -0.70 3.03
CA THR A 214 -20.55 -0.56 4.47
C THR A 214 -20.26 -1.92 5.10
N SER A 215 -21.08 -2.95 4.81
CA SER A 215 -20.83 -4.32 5.28
C SER A 215 -19.46 -4.84 4.83
N LEU A 216 -19.10 -4.63 3.55
CA LEU A 216 -17.80 -5.04 3.02
C LEU A 216 -16.63 -4.21 3.59
N ALA A 217 -16.83 -2.93 3.90
CA ALA A 217 -15.80 -2.11 4.52
C ALA A 217 -15.49 -2.54 5.97
N VAL A 218 -16.52 -2.93 6.73
CA VAL A 218 -16.34 -3.52 8.07
C VAL A 218 -15.67 -4.89 7.99
N ASP A 219 -16.08 -5.73 7.04
CA ASP A 219 -15.44 -7.03 6.71
C ASP A 219 -13.96 -6.87 6.38
N PHE A 220 -13.59 -5.90 5.56
CA PHE A 220 -12.18 -5.58 5.28
C PHE A 220 -11.42 -5.09 6.52
N SER A 221 -12.10 -4.50 7.50
CA SER A 221 -11.46 -4.01 8.72
C SER A 221 -11.30 -5.08 9.80
N ASP A 222 -11.93 -6.26 9.64
CA ASP A 222 -11.79 -7.42 10.54
C ASP A 222 -10.53 -8.26 10.24
N GLY A 223 -9.41 -7.59 9.90
CA GLY A 223 -8.13 -8.23 9.59
C GLY A 223 -7.15 -8.31 10.78
N LEU A 224 -7.46 -7.64 11.89
CA LEU A 224 -6.67 -7.64 13.13
C LEU A 224 -7.58 -7.79 14.35
N ASP A 225 -7.11 -8.55 15.35
CA ASP A 225 -7.79 -8.75 16.63
C ASP A 225 -8.26 -7.39 17.23
N GLY A 226 -9.57 -7.22 17.36
CA GLY A 226 -10.22 -6.08 17.99
C GLY A 226 -10.37 -4.82 17.12
N LEU A 227 -9.86 -4.81 15.89
CA LEU A 227 -9.90 -3.63 15.02
C LEU A 227 -11.32 -3.24 14.62
N ALA A 228 -12.05 -4.14 13.94
CA ALA A 228 -13.41 -3.88 13.50
C ALA A 228 -14.35 -3.61 14.68
N GLY A 229 -14.29 -4.43 15.74
CA GLY A 229 -15.15 -4.30 16.91
C GLY A 229 -15.07 -2.92 17.59
N GLY A 230 -13.86 -2.40 17.81
CA GLY A 230 -13.71 -1.07 18.44
C GLY A 230 -14.12 0.09 17.52
N LEU A 231 -13.88 -0.03 16.21
CA LEU A 231 -14.35 0.97 15.25
C LEU A 231 -15.89 1.00 15.17
N VAL A 232 -16.55 -0.17 15.12
CA VAL A 232 -18.02 -0.26 15.09
C VAL A 232 -18.60 0.29 16.39
N PHE A 233 -18.01 -0.04 17.54
CA PHE A 233 -18.46 0.48 18.84
C PHE A 233 -18.52 2.01 18.85
N SER A 234 -17.43 2.67 18.42
CA SER A 234 -17.38 4.14 18.36
C SER A 234 -18.40 4.73 17.36
N ALA A 235 -18.57 4.09 16.21
CA ALA A 235 -19.50 4.55 15.18
C ALA A 235 -20.98 4.40 15.61
N ALA A 236 -21.33 3.24 16.16
CA ALA A 236 -22.68 2.95 16.65
C ALA A 236 -23.05 3.86 17.83
N LEU A 237 -22.10 4.12 18.74
CA LEU A 237 -22.33 5.05 19.84
C LEU A 237 -22.54 6.48 19.36
N ALA A 238 -21.82 6.94 18.33
CA ALA A 238 -22.03 8.25 17.73
C ALA A 238 -23.45 8.41 17.16
N PHE A 239 -23.93 7.41 16.41
CA PHE A 239 -25.31 7.41 15.91
C PHE A 239 -26.34 7.37 17.04
N GLY A 240 -26.08 6.59 18.10
CA GLY A 240 -26.89 6.62 19.32
C GLY A 240 -26.99 8.04 19.90
N ILE A 241 -25.86 8.73 20.06
CA ILE A 241 -25.85 10.10 20.60
C ILE A 241 -26.54 11.10 19.66
N VAL A 242 -26.31 11.03 18.35
CA VAL A 242 -26.96 11.93 17.38
C VAL A 242 -28.48 11.77 17.40
N THR A 243 -28.96 10.54 17.59
CA THR A 243 -30.40 10.23 17.64
C THR A 243 -31.04 10.59 18.99
N THR A 244 -30.29 10.49 20.11
CA THR A 244 -30.76 10.90 21.46
C THR A 244 -31.18 12.38 21.56
N GLY A 245 -30.72 13.24 20.65
CA GLY A 245 -31.06 14.66 20.60
C GLY A 245 -32.38 14.99 19.90
N ILE A 246 -33.09 13.98 19.35
CA ILE A 246 -34.32 14.13 18.55
C ILE A 246 -35.41 13.17 19.08
N ILE A 247 -35.51 13.01 20.40
CA ILE A 247 -36.48 12.11 21.06
C ILE A 247 -37.94 12.46 20.74
N ASP A 248 -38.21 13.66 20.22
CA ASP A 248 -39.55 14.07 19.77
C ASP A 248 -40.03 13.35 18.48
N ARG A 249 -39.16 12.58 17.81
CA ARG A 249 -39.56 11.77 16.63
C ARG A 249 -39.69 10.28 17.02
N PRO A 250 -40.84 9.63 16.77
CA PRO A 250 -41.07 8.24 17.14
C PRO A 250 -40.09 7.26 16.48
N GLU A 251 -39.54 7.58 15.32
CA GLU A 251 -38.50 6.78 14.65
C GLU A 251 -37.13 6.91 15.31
N GLY A 252 -36.83 8.08 15.89
CA GLY A 252 -35.55 8.34 16.56
C GLY A 252 -35.30 7.34 17.69
N GLN A 253 -36.36 7.01 18.44
CA GLN A 253 -36.30 6.00 19.49
C GLN A 253 -35.90 4.60 18.97
N VAL A 254 -36.42 4.19 17.82
CA VAL A 254 -36.09 2.88 17.21
C VAL A 254 -34.64 2.86 16.73
N VAL A 255 -34.21 3.94 16.05
CA VAL A 255 -32.84 4.06 15.55
C VAL A 255 -31.83 4.12 16.70
N GLU A 256 -32.18 4.78 17.80
CA GLU A 256 -31.39 4.80 19.02
C GLU A 256 -31.27 3.39 19.63
N VAL A 257 -32.38 2.65 19.74
CA VAL A 257 -32.36 1.24 20.17
C VAL A 257 -31.42 0.42 19.29
N LEU A 258 -31.54 0.50 17.96
CA LEU A 258 -30.66 -0.23 17.03
C LEU A 258 -29.18 0.15 17.20
N SER A 259 -28.90 1.44 17.44
CA SER A 259 -27.54 1.96 17.66
C SER A 259 -26.96 1.45 18.98
N LEU A 260 -27.74 1.47 20.06
CA LEU A 260 -27.33 0.97 21.37
C LEU A 260 -27.19 -0.55 21.39
N LEU A 261 -28.01 -1.29 20.62
CA LEU A 261 -27.85 -2.72 20.41
C LEU A 261 -26.55 -3.03 19.67
N CYS A 262 -26.22 -2.25 18.62
CA CYS A 262 -24.96 -2.38 17.89
C CYS A 262 -23.75 -2.08 18.79
N ALA A 263 -23.77 -0.97 19.53
CA ALA A 263 -22.70 -0.61 20.45
C ALA A 263 -22.58 -1.58 21.64
N GLY A 264 -23.70 -2.00 22.23
CA GLY A 264 -23.73 -2.91 23.37
C GLY A 264 -23.20 -4.29 23.01
N SER A 265 -23.74 -4.90 21.95
CA SER A 265 -23.29 -6.24 21.49
C SER A 265 -21.81 -6.25 21.10
N THR A 266 -21.32 -5.22 20.40
CA THR A 266 -19.89 -5.11 20.07
C THR A 266 -19.01 -4.94 21.30
N LEU A 267 -19.44 -4.14 22.28
CA LEU A 267 -18.74 -4.00 23.55
C LEU A 267 -18.67 -5.31 24.32
N GLY A 268 -19.75 -6.10 24.33
CA GLY A 268 -19.79 -7.42 24.96
C GLY A 268 -18.92 -8.46 24.26
N TYR A 269 -18.75 -8.35 22.94
CA TYR A 269 -17.86 -9.20 22.15
C TYR A 269 -16.37 -8.86 22.35
N LEU A 270 -16.02 -7.58 22.47
CA LEU A 270 -14.63 -7.08 22.45
C LEU A 270 -13.67 -7.75 23.46
N PRO A 271 -14.08 -8.10 24.70
CA PRO A 271 -13.24 -8.86 25.63
C PRO A 271 -12.76 -10.22 25.10
N TRP A 272 -13.54 -10.87 24.24
CA TRP A 272 -13.18 -12.14 23.62
C TRP A 272 -12.25 -11.97 22.41
N ASN A 273 -12.13 -10.76 21.87
CA ASN A 273 -11.32 -10.43 20.69
C ASN A 273 -10.40 -9.24 20.96
N TRP A 274 -9.80 -9.20 22.15
CA TRP A 274 -8.99 -8.06 22.56
C TRP A 274 -7.70 -7.93 21.72
N PRO A 275 -7.22 -6.69 21.44
CA PRO A 275 -6.04 -6.48 20.61
C PRO A 275 -4.77 -7.20 21.11
N SER A 276 -4.25 -8.09 20.27
CA SER A 276 -3.03 -8.86 20.54
C SER A 276 -1.76 -8.08 20.13
N ALA A 277 -0.70 -8.17 20.92
CA ALA A 277 0.61 -7.58 20.59
C ALA A 277 1.46 -8.49 19.68
N TRP A 278 2.38 -7.90 18.92
CA TRP A 278 3.32 -8.66 18.09
C TRP A 278 4.53 -9.16 18.88
N ALA A 279 4.99 -10.38 18.58
CA ALA A 279 6.04 -11.12 19.29
C ALA A 279 7.48 -10.90 18.80
N ALA A 280 7.78 -9.86 18.04
CA ALA A 280 9.07 -9.83 17.34
C ALA A 280 9.94 -8.59 17.54
N ARG A 281 9.92 -8.06 18.77
CA ARG A 281 11.17 -7.55 19.35
C ARG A 281 11.72 -8.62 20.29
N GLY A 282 12.84 -9.24 19.89
CA GLY A 282 13.47 -10.43 20.48
C GLY A 282 13.96 -10.32 21.94
N ARG A 283 13.14 -9.80 22.86
CA ARG A 283 13.40 -9.82 24.32
C ARG A 283 12.31 -10.51 25.14
N ARG A 284 11.20 -10.96 24.52
CA ARG A 284 10.19 -11.78 25.21
C ARG A 284 9.74 -12.90 24.30
N SER A 285 10.16 -14.12 24.61
CA SER A 285 9.78 -15.37 23.93
C SER A 285 8.30 -15.77 24.14
N SER A 286 7.42 -14.86 24.56
CA SER A 286 6.02 -15.17 24.86
C SER A 286 5.13 -13.95 24.61
N ALA A 287 4.83 -13.63 23.36
CA ALA A 287 3.66 -12.79 23.11
C ALA A 287 2.42 -13.64 23.32
N LYS A 288 1.66 -13.31 24.36
CA LYS A 288 0.37 -13.93 24.64
C LYS A 288 -0.67 -13.30 23.71
N ARG A 289 -1.27 -14.12 22.83
CA ARG A 289 -2.48 -13.73 22.08
C ARG A 289 -3.62 -13.53 23.08
N LEU A 290 -4.33 -12.41 22.96
CA LEU A 290 -5.45 -12.07 23.85
C LEU A 290 -6.79 -12.44 23.23
N ALA A 291 -6.90 -12.46 21.90
CA ALA A 291 -8.08 -12.96 21.21
C ALA A 291 -8.31 -14.46 21.45
N GLN A 292 -9.56 -14.80 21.73
CA GLN A 292 -10.04 -16.15 22.02
C GLN A 292 -11.11 -16.62 21.04
N ILE A 293 -11.80 -15.70 20.37
CA ILE A 293 -12.86 -15.94 19.39
C ILE A 293 -12.65 -15.00 18.21
N TYR A 294 -12.91 -15.47 16.99
CA TYR A 294 -12.98 -14.64 15.80
C TYR A 294 -14.42 -14.23 15.49
N MET A 295 -14.56 -13.01 14.97
CA MET A 295 -15.85 -12.44 14.60
C MET A 295 -16.41 -13.15 13.37
N GLY A 296 -15.56 -13.36 12.36
CA GLY A 296 -15.92 -14.00 11.10
C GLY A 296 -16.69 -13.04 10.19
N ASP A 297 -16.86 -13.44 8.93
CA ASP A 297 -17.59 -12.64 7.96
C ASP A 297 -19.06 -12.52 8.36
N SER A 298 -19.61 -13.54 9.03
CA SER A 298 -20.93 -13.50 9.69
C SER A 298 -21.10 -12.28 10.61
N GLY A 299 -20.11 -11.98 11.45
CA GLY A 299 -20.19 -10.84 12.36
C GLY A 299 -19.93 -9.51 11.66
N ALA A 300 -18.91 -9.45 10.80
CA ALA A 300 -18.51 -8.21 10.15
C ALA A 300 -19.56 -7.68 9.19
N LEU A 301 -20.15 -8.56 8.39
CA LEU A 301 -21.25 -8.19 7.50
C LEU A 301 -22.48 -7.74 8.28
N ALA A 302 -22.82 -8.43 9.38
CA ALA A 302 -23.97 -8.07 10.21
C ALA A 302 -23.84 -6.66 10.83
N LEU A 303 -22.70 -6.35 11.43
CA LEU A 303 -22.46 -5.05 12.04
C LEU A 303 -22.42 -3.91 11.01
N GLY A 304 -21.73 -4.10 9.89
CA GLY A 304 -21.70 -3.08 8.84
C GLY A 304 -23.04 -2.90 8.14
N GLY A 305 -23.81 -3.98 7.99
CA GLY A 305 -25.20 -3.92 7.51
C GLY A 305 -26.10 -3.14 8.45
N LEU A 306 -26.03 -3.40 9.77
CA LEU A 306 -26.79 -2.67 10.77
C LEU A 306 -26.42 -1.17 10.82
N LEU A 307 -25.13 -0.82 10.77
CA LEU A 307 -24.69 0.57 10.68
C LEU A 307 -25.26 1.28 9.45
N ALA A 308 -25.31 0.61 8.30
CA ALA A 308 -25.94 1.15 7.10
C ALA A 308 -27.44 1.37 7.29
N MET A 309 -28.16 0.40 7.89
CA MET A 309 -29.60 0.54 8.15
C MET A 309 -29.89 1.69 9.12
N ILE A 310 -29.09 1.83 10.19
CA ILE A 310 -29.20 2.96 11.15
C ILE A 310 -29.09 4.30 10.41
N ALA A 311 -28.07 4.46 9.56
CA ALA A 311 -27.87 5.71 8.82
C ALA A 311 -29.00 6.02 7.83
N ILE A 312 -29.58 5.00 7.18
CA ILE A 312 -30.69 5.14 6.24
C ILE A 312 -31.99 5.49 6.96
N PHE A 313 -32.26 4.85 8.09
CA PHE A 313 -33.45 5.14 8.89
C PHE A 313 -33.40 6.53 9.52
N ASP A 314 -32.21 7.00 9.90
CA ASP A 314 -32.00 8.37 10.38
C ASP A 314 -32.02 9.42 9.25
N ARG A 315 -32.05 9.00 7.98
CA ARG A 315 -31.90 9.87 6.78
C ARG A 315 -30.58 10.66 6.79
N GLN A 316 -29.53 10.08 7.37
CA GLN A 316 -28.20 10.69 7.53
C GLN A 316 -27.10 9.82 6.93
N GLU A 317 -27.25 9.40 5.68
CA GLU A 317 -26.27 8.55 4.99
C GLU A 317 -24.94 9.28 4.78
N THR A 318 -24.99 10.61 4.60
CA THR A 318 -23.79 11.44 4.49
C THR A 318 -23.00 11.50 5.80
N LEU A 319 -23.69 11.38 6.94
CA LEU A 319 -23.03 11.30 8.25
C LEU A 319 -22.26 9.99 8.41
N LEU A 320 -22.77 8.89 7.84
CA LEU A 320 -22.08 7.59 7.87
C LEU A 320 -20.69 7.63 7.23
N PHE A 321 -20.49 8.42 6.17
CA PHE A 321 -19.15 8.62 5.59
C PHE A 321 -18.17 9.24 6.58
N LEU A 322 -18.66 10.12 7.46
CA LEU A 322 -17.85 10.84 8.42
C LEU A 322 -17.59 10.01 9.67
N VAL A 323 -18.65 9.49 10.29
CA VAL A 323 -18.59 8.64 11.49
C VAL A 323 -17.84 7.34 11.18
N GLY A 324 -18.10 6.76 10.01
CA GLY A 324 -17.44 5.55 9.50
C GLY A 324 -16.16 5.82 8.71
N ALA A 325 -15.57 7.02 8.79
CA ALA A 325 -14.43 7.39 7.93
C ALA A 325 -13.24 6.43 8.04
N ALA A 326 -12.98 5.83 9.20
CA ALA A 326 -11.96 4.79 9.36
C ALA A 326 -12.23 3.56 8.46
N PHE A 327 -13.48 3.08 8.41
CA PHE A 327 -13.90 2.01 7.50
C PHE A 327 -13.83 2.44 6.04
N VAL A 328 -14.19 3.69 5.74
CA VAL A 328 -14.08 4.25 4.39
C VAL A 328 -12.62 4.26 3.92
N LEU A 329 -11.67 4.66 4.77
CA LEU A 329 -10.24 4.63 4.44
C LEU A 329 -9.74 3.21 4.16
N GLU A 330 -10.12 2.25 4.99
CA GLU A 330 -9.78 0.83 4.80
C GLU A 330 -10.39 0.29 3.49
N GLY A 331 -11.69 0.53 3.25
CA GLY A 331 -12.40 0.09 2.05
C GLY A 331 -11.90 0.74 0.76
N LEU A 332 -11.65 2.05 0.78
CA LEU A 332 -11.08 2.79 -0.35
C LEU A 332 -9.66 2.33 -0.65
N SER A 333 -8.86 1.95 0.35
CA SER A 333 -7.54 1.38 0.10
C SER A 333 -7.61 0.08 -0.69
N ALA A 334 -8.49 -0.85 -0.29
CA ALA A 334 -8.70 -2.12 -0.98
C ALA A 334 -9.26 -1.92 -2.40
N LEU A 335 -10.22 -0.99 -2.56
CA LEU A 335 -10.80 -0.66 -3.85
C LEU A 335 -9.77 0.01 -4.76
N SER A 336 -8.99 0.97 -4.24
CA SER A 336 -7.96 1.68 -5.00
C SER A 336 -6.92 0.70 -5.52
N ALA A 337 -6.43 -0.24 -4.70
CA ALA A 337 -5.49 -1.25 -5.18
C ALA A 337 -6.08 -2.10 -6.31
N ARG A 338 -7.36 -2.52 -6.23
CA ARG A 338 -8.00 -3.29 -7.32
C ARG A 338 -8.19 -2.47 -8.60
N LEU A 339 -8.74 -1.25 -8.48
CA LEU A 339 -9.03 -0.39 -9.64
C LEU A 339 -7.74 0.09 -10.30
N ILE A 340 -6.80 0.61 -9.50
CA ILE A 340 -5.53 1.14 -9.98
C ILE A 340 -4.67 0.02 -10.56
N THR A 341 -4.60 -1.17 -9.92
CA THR A 341 -3.83 -2.28 -10.50
C THR A 341 -4.41 -2.75 -11.84
N ARG A 342 -5.75 -2.79 -11.98
CA ARG A 342 -6.40 -3.11 -13.27
C ARG A 342 -6.16 -2.02 -14.31
N PHE A 343 -6.23 -0.75 -13.92
CA PHE A 343 -5.95 0.39 -14.79
C PHE A 343 -4.49 0.36 -15.26
N TYR A 344 -3.55 0.24 -14.33
CA TYR A 344 -2.12 0.11 -14.59
C TYR A 344 -1.83 -1.09 -15.49
N ARG A 345 -2.42 -2.25 -15.25
CA ARG A 345 -2.25 -3.41 -16.15
C ARG A 345 -2.68 -3.11 -17.60
N ARG A 346 -3.75 -2.33 -17.79
CA ARG A 346 -4.28 -2.02 -19.12
C ARG A 346 -3.55 -0.88 -19.82
N GLN A 347 -3.05 0.10 -19.07
CA GLN A 347 -2.61 1.39 -19.62
C GLN A 347 -1.12 1.70 -19.41
N LEU A 348 -0.46 1.07 -18.44
CA LEU A 348 0.98 1.22 -18.20
C LEU A 348 1.75 0.11 -18.92
N HIS A 349 2.62 0.53 -19.85
CA HIS A 349 3.63 -0.34 -20.44
C HIS A 349 4.97 -0.13 -19.75
N ILE A 350 5.57 -1.22 -19.25
CA ILE A 350 6.91 -1.21 -18.65
C ILE A 350 7.95 -1.29 -19.76
N LEU A 351 8.93 -0.37 -19.77
CA LEU A 351 9.92 -0.28 -20.85
C LEU A 351 10.73 -1.56 -21.05
N ARG A 352 11.08 -2.25 -19.96
CA ARG A 352 11.82 -3.52 -19.99
C ARG A 352 11.12 -4.58 -20.85
N PHE A 353 9.80 -4.64 -20.77
CA PHE A 353 8.99 -5.64 -21.48
C PHE A 353 8.28 -5.07 -22.70
N ALA A 354 8.60 -3.85 -23.14
CA ALA A 354 7.96 -3.24 -24.29
C ALA A 354 8.15 -4.06 -25.59
N SER A 355 9.21 -4.86 -25.67
CA SER A 355 9.48 -5.78 -26.79
C SER A 355 8.88 -7.18 -26.61
N THR A 356 8.40 -7.53 -25.42
CA THR A 356 7.93 -8.88 -25.09
C THR A 356 6.40 -8.89 -25.12
N ARG A 357 5.79 -9.84 -25.84
CA ARG A 357 4.33 -10.02 -25.87
C ARG A 357 3.78 -10.79 -24.67
N GLU A 358 4.63 -11.13 -23.71
CA GLU A 358 4.30 -11.99 -22.58
C GLU A 358 3.63 -11.25 -21.43
N PHE A 359 2.94 -12.02 -20.59
CA PHE A 359 2.25 -11.53 -19.41
C PHE A 359 3.23 -10.95 -18.39
N ILE A 360 3.07 -9.67 -18.06
CA ILE A 360 3.88 -9.00 -17.04
C ILE A 360 3.39 -9.41 -15.65
N PRO A 361 4.25 -9.97 -14.78
CA PRO A 361 3.87 -10.35 -13.43
C PRO A 361 3.42 -9.14 -12.60
N HIS A 362 2.49 -9.40 -11.68
CA HIS A 362 1.80 -8.39 -10.87
C HIS A 362 2.69 -7.67 -9.85
N THR A 363 3.96 -8.07 -9.72
CA THR A 363 4.96 -7.52 -8.81
C THR A 363 5.61 -6.24 -9.35
N GLU A 364 5.51 -5.97 -10.65
CA GLU A 364 6.27 -4.87 -11.29
C GLU A 364 5.48 -3.59 -11.48
N PHE A 365 4.17 -3.65 -11.31
CA PHE A 365 3.34 -2.45 -11.34
C PHE A 365 3.51 -1.67 -10.04
N PRO A 366 3.62 -0.33 -10.11
CA PRO A 366 3.67 0.49 -8.91
C PRO A 366 2.35 0.30 -8.16
N ARG A 367 2.42 -0.23 -6.93
CA ARG A 367 1.28 -0.32 -6.03
C ARG A 367 1.31 0.87 -5.07
N PRO A 368 0.17 1.51 -4.78
CA PRO A 368 0.13 2.63 -3.83
C PRO A 368 0.47 2.19 -2.40
N PHE A 369 0.10 0.96 -2.03
CA PHE A 369 0.35 0.37 -0.71
C PHE A 369 1.07 -0.98 -0.86
N LEU A 370 1.84 -1.38 0.16
CA LEU A 370 2.54 -2.68 0.16
C LEU A 370 1.56 -3.86 0.20
N ALA A 371 0.49 -3.72 0.98
CA ALA A 371 -0.66 -4.61 1.04
C ALA A 371 -1.92 -3.78 1.24
N THR A 372 -3.07 -4.37 0.95
CA THR A 372 -4.38 -3.79 1.22
C THR A 372 -5.25 -4.84 1.88
N PRO A 373 -6.07 -4.48 2.88
CA PRO A 373 -6.39 -3.11 3.35
C PRO A 373 -5.26 -2.40 4.15
N LEU A 374 -5.46 -1.14 4.58
CA LEU A 374 -4.41 -0.27 5.15
C LEU A 374 -3.74 -0.87 6.37
N HIS A 375 -4.48 -1.51 7.26
CA HIS A 375 -3.87 -2.13 8.44
C HIS A 375 -2.80 -3.19 8.08
N HIS A 376 -2.95 -3.92 6.96
CA HIS A 376 -1.90 -4.83 6.46
C HIS A 376 -0.70 -4.07 5.87
N HIS A 377 -0.91 -2.90 5.28
CA HIS A 377 0.20 -2.05 4.86
C HIS A 377 1.06 -1.63 6.05
N PHE A 378 0.45 -1.20 7.16
CA PHE A 378 1.17 -0.83 8.38
C PHE A 378 1.81 -2.04 9.09
N ASP A 379 1.17 -3.21 9.06
CA ASP A 379 1.74 -4.46 9.58
C ASP A 379 3.03 -4.84 8.80
N LEU A 380 3.01 -4.72 7.47
CA LEU A 380 4.21 -4.94 6.63
C LEU A 380 5.31 -3.88 6.80
N LEU A 381 4.96 -2.67 7.23
CA LEU A 381 5.93 -1.65 7.62
C LEU A 381 6.56 -1.93 9.00
N GLY A 382 6.14 -3.00 9.70
CA GLY A 382 6.68 -3.40 10.99
C GLY A 382 6.10 -2.65 12.18
N TRP A 383 4.91 -2.04 12.04
CA TRP A 383 4.23 -1.38 13.15
C TRP A 383 3.71 -2.41 14.16
N ASP A 384 3.73 -2.07 15.45
CA ASP A 384 3.17 -2.96 16.49
C ASP A 384 1.64 -3.01 16.36
N ARG A 385 1.10 -4.21 16.10
CA ARG A 385 -0.34 -4.44 15.86
C ARG A 385 -1.21 -3.86 16.95
N ARG A 386 -0.82 -4.00 18.21
CA ARG A 386 -1.60 -3.47 19.34
C ARG A 386 -1.65 -1.93 19.32
N ARG A 387 -0.54 -1.27 18.98
CA ARG A 387 -0.49 0.19 18.83
C ARG A 387 -1.31 0.65 17.63
N LEU A 388 -1.25 -0.10 16.52
CA LEU A 388 -2.04 0.18 15.33
C LEU A 388 -3.55 0.12 15.63
N VAL A 389 -4.00 -0.92 16.33
CA VAL A 389 -5.43 -1.08 16.69
C VAL A 389 -5.89 0.04 17.63
N TYR A 390 -5.13 0.38 18.68
CA TYR A 390 -5.49 1.50 19.56
C TYR A 390 -5.46 2.85 18.84
N GLY A 391 -4.51 3.06 17.91
CA GLY A 391 -4.47 4.23 17.05
C GLY A 391 -5.71 4.34 16.15
N ALA A 392 -6.14 3.21 15.58
CA ALA A 392 -7.38 3.15 14.81
C ALA A 392 -8.62 3.42 15.67
N TRP A 393 -8.70 2.88 16.89
CA TRP A 393 -9.79 3.19 17.82
C TRP A 393 -9.83 4.68 18.18
N ALA A 394 -8.69 5.29 18.47
CA ALA A 394 -8.60 6.71 18.74
C ALA A 394 -9.03 7.54 17.52
N LEU A 395 -8.60 7.15 16.32
CA LEU A 395 -9.00 7.80 15.06
C LEU A 395 -10.52 7.66 14.81
N GLY A 396 -11.07 6.46 14.98
CA GLY A 396 -12.51 6.19 14.88
C GLY A 396 -13.32 7.00 15.89
N ALA A 397 -12.86 7.07 17.15
CA ALA A 397 -13.47 7.92 18.18
C ALA A 397 -13.41 9.41 17.84
N CYS A 398 -12.32 9.90 17.25
CA CYS A 398 -12.23 11.29 16.79
C CYS A 398 -13.26 11.58 15.69
N PHE A 399 -13.40 10.69 14.71
CA PHE A 399 -14.40 10.81 13.65
C PHE A 399 -15.84 10.68 14.18
N ALA A 400 -16.08 9.80 15.15
CA ALA A 400 -17.34 9.68 15.87
C ALA A 400 -17.71 10.99 16.58
N VAL A 401 -16.80 11.58 17.38
CA VAL A 401 -17.03 12.87 18.06
C VAL A 401 -17.28 13.98 17.05
N LEU A 402 -16.48 14.05 15.99
CA LEU A 402 -16.66 15.04 14.95
C LEU A 402 -18.00 14.85 14.22
N GLY A 403 -18.43 13.60 13.99
CA GLY A 403 -19.76 13.27 13.48
C GLY A 403 -20.89 13.71 14.40
N VAL A 404 -20.76 13.49 15.71
CA VAL A 404 -21.73 13.98 16.70
C VAL A 404 -21.82 15.51 16.69
N MET A 405 -20.67 16.19 16.68
CA MET A 405 -20.63 17.66 16.59
C MET A 405 -21.31 18.15 15.32
N VAL A 406 -21.10 17.46 14.21
CA VAL A 406 -21.72 17.76 12.92
C VAL A 406 -23.23 17.51 12.92
N GLY A 407 -23.69 16.39 13.50
CA GLY A 407 -25.10 16.04 13.55
C GLY A 407 -25.90 16.96 14.47
N LEU A 408 -25.27 17.49 15.52
CA LEU A 408 -25.91 18.39 16.49
C LEU A 408 -25.76 19.88 16.13
N ALA A 409 -24.79 20.27 15.30
CA ALA A 409 -24.57 21.68 14.95
C ALA A 409 -25.39 22.09 13.71
N PRO A 410 -26.34 23.04 13.83
CA PRO A 410 -27.02 23.62 12.69
C PRO A 410 -26.07 24.57 11.95
N GLU A 411 -25.54 24.07 10.83
CA GLU A 411 -24.92 24.82 9.72
C GLU A 411 -23.41 25.18 9.73
N THR A 412 -22.86 25.13 8.50
CA THR A 412 -21.61 25.69 7.92
C THR A 412 -20.40 24.78 7.64
N TRP A 413 -20.22 23.63 8.30
CA TRP A 413 -18.96 22.87 8.19
C TRP A 413 -18.74 22.18 6.82
N GLN A 414 -19.80 21.82 6.07
CA GLN A 414 -19.68 21.20 4.74
C GLN A 414 -18.88 22.07 3.75
N ARG A 415 -18.96 23.40 3.91
CA ARG A 415 -18.16 24.37 3.13
C ARG A 415 -16.68 24.35 3.53
N TYR A 416 -16.37 24.07 4.79
CA TYR A 416 -15.00 23.91 5.28
C TYR A 416 -14.40 22.56 4.90
N LEU A 417 -15.18 21.48 4.92
CA LEU A 417 -14.73 20.16 4.46
C LEU A 417 -14.31 20.20 2.99
N GLY A 418 -15.10 20.84 2.12
CA GLY A 418 -14.72 21.06 0.72
C GLY A 418 -13.43 21.86 0.56
N ARG A 419 -13.25 22.93 1.36
CA ARG A 419 -12.01 23.75 1.35
C ARG A 419 -10.80 22.97 1.85
N ILE A 420 -10.94 22.17 2.90
CA ILE A 420 -9.87 21.31 3.43
C ILE A 420 -9.49 20.23 2.41
N LEU A 421 -10.48 19.61 1.75
CA LEU A 421 -10.23 18.64 0.67
C LEU A 421 -9.49 19.29 -0.52
N VAL A 422 -9.86 20.50 -0.91
CA VAL A 422 -9.16 21.26 -1.96
C VAL A 422 -7.72 21.60 -1.53
N LEU A 423 -7.50 22.02 -0.28
CA LEU A 423 -6.16 22.29 0.24
C LEU A 423 -5.30 21.03 0.33
N LEU A 424 -5.88 19.89 0.74
CA LEU A 424 -5.23 18.58 0.72
C LEU A 424 -4.87 18.14 -0.69
N LEU A 425 -5.80 18.28 -1.65
CA LEU A 425 -5.55 17.99 -3.05
C LEU A 425 -4.42 18.88 -3.59
N ALA A 426 -4.45 20.18 -3.30
CA ALA A 426 -3.39 21.13 -3.68
C ALA A 426 -2.04 20.76 -3.05
N TRP A 427 -2.02 20.33 -1.78
CA TRP A 427 -0.82 19.86 -1.10
C TRP A 427 -0.27 18.56 -1.70
N ILE A 428 -1.14 17.63 -2.09
CA ILE A 428 -0.77 16.39 -2.81
C ILE A 428 -0.18 16.73 -4.18
N VAL A 429 -0.82 17.62 -4.94
CA VAL A 429 -0.32 18.09 -6.24
C VAL A 429 1.04 18.78 -6.09
N TRP A 430 1.19 19.68 -5.11
CA TRP A 430 2.45 20.37 -4.82
C TRP A 430 3.55 19.40 -4.39
N SER A 431 3.25 18.45 -3.49
CA SER A 431 4.23 17.46 -3.01
C SER A 431 4.61 16.44 -4.08
N SER A 432 3.76 16.17 -5.08
CA SER A 432 4.05 15.28 -6.20
C SER A 432 5.26 15.73 -7.06
N GLY A 433 5.57 17.04 -7.07
CA GLY A 433 6.75 17.57 -7.76
C GLY A 433 8.08 17.09 -7.18
N SER A 434 8.11 16.69 -5.91
CA SER A 434 9.30 16.08 -5.27
C SER A 434 9.47 14.60 -5.61
N TRP A 435 8.39 13.91 -6.01
CA TRP A 435 8.40 12.46 -6.30
C TRP A 435 9.01 12.10 -7.66
N THR A 436 9.23 13.09 -8.54
CA THR A 436 9.78 12.93 -9.89
C THR A 436 11.31 13.04 -9.97
N ARG A 437 12.00 13.43 -8.89
CA ARG A 437 13.48 13.61 -8.86
C ARG A 437 14.27 12.29 -8.78
N ARG A 438 13.90 11.28 -9.57
CA ARG A 438 14.64 10.01 -9.64
C ARG A 438 15.07 9.71 -11.05
N TYR A 439 16.17 8.96 -11.15
CA TYR A 439 16.77 8.53 -12.40
C TYR A 439 16.73 7.01 -12.46
N PHE A 440 16.84 6.47 -13.66
CA PHE A 440 17.03 5.03 -13.88
C PHE A 440 17.95 4.84 -15.09
N VAL A 441 18.56 3.67 -15.18
CA VAL A 441 19.40 3.29 -16.32
C VAL A 441 18.56 2.41 -17.25
N GLY A 442 18.63 2.62 -18.55
CA GLY A 442 17.85 1.83 -19.49
C GLY A 442 18.64 1.44 -20.71
N LYS A 443 18.08 0.50 -21.47
CA LYS A 443 18.60 0.11 -22.78
C LYS A 443 18.04 1.08 -23.82
N HIS A 444 18.92 1.81 -24.51
CA HIS A 444 18.55 2.70 -25.61
C HIS A 444 18.37 1.89 -26.91
N PRO A 445 17.31 2.15 -27.71
CA PRO A 445 17.14 1.50 -29.00
C PRO A 445 18.34 1.77 -29.93
N PRO A 446 18.71 0.81 -30.79
CA PRO A 446 19.89 0.95 -31.63
C PRO A 446 19.69 2.01 -32.73
N GLU A 447 20.61 2.97 -32.81
CA GLU A 447 20.78 3.84 -33.98
C GLU A 447 21.85 3.23 -34.89
N ARG A 448 21.42 2.57 -35.98
CA ARG A 448 22.26 1.97 -37.03
C ARG A 448 23.24 0.84 -36.61
N SER A 449 23.73 0.78 -35.38
CA SER A 449 24.54 -0.33 -34.86
C SER A 449 23.67 -1.52 -34.41
N ARG A 450 24.10 -2.77 -34.63
CA ARG A 450 23.32 -3.95 -34.18
C ARG A 450 23.12 -4.07 -32.66
N ARG A 451 23.88 -3.32 -31.84
CA ARG A 451 23.90 -3.44 -30.38
C ARG A 451 23.15 -2.29 -29.69
N ARG A 452 22.44 -2.61 -28.61
CA ARG A 452 21.76 -1.62 -27.74
C ARG A 452 22.79 -1.00 -26.78
N ARG A 453 22.74 0.32 -26.64
CA ARG A 453 23.60 1.08 -25.72
C ARG A 453 22.89 1.35 -24.41
N LEU A 454 23.64 1.55 -23.33
CA LEU A 454 23.08 1.99 -22.05
C LEU A 454 22.82 3.50 -22.07
N ALA A 455 21.74 3.92 -21.43
CA ALA A 455 21.37 5.32 -21.33
C ALA A 455 20.84 5.68 -19.94
N LEU A 456 21.06 6.92 -19.55
CA LEU A 456 20.52 7.53 -18.35
C LEU A 456 19.18 8.19 -18.67
N TYR A 457 18.16 7.86 -17.90
CA TYR A 457 16.82 8.44 -18.01
C TYR A 457 16.43 9.14 -16.72
N TYR A 458 15.66 10.21 -16.87
CA TYR A 458 15.02 10.96 -15.79
C TYR A 458 13.52 10.63 -15.76
N GLY A 459 12.95 10.35 -14.59
CA GLY A 459 11.53 10.06 -14.42
C GLY A 459 11.24 8.58 -14.18
N PHE A 460 10.14 8.08 -14.74
CA PHE A 460 9.64 6.72 -14.50
C PHE A 460 9.83 5.81 -15.72
N PRO A 461 10.26 4.54 -15.54
CA PRO A 461 10.48 3.58 -16.63
C PRO A 461 9.18 3.02 -17.22
N TYR A 462 8.18 3.89 -17.39
CA TYR A 462 6.83 3.55 -17.83
C TYR A 462 6.36 4.45 -18.97
N ARG A 463 5.48 3.90 -19.81
CA ARG A 463 4.68 4.68 -20.77
C ARG A 463 3.21 4.57 -20.37
N ILE A 464 2.52 5.70 -20.22
CA ILE A 464 1.07 5.76 -19.98
C ILE A 464 0.40 6.18 -21.27
N MET A 465 -0.50 5.34 -21.81
CA MET A 465 -1.26 5.67 -23.03
C MET A 465 -0.37 6.15 -24.20
N GLY A 466 0.84 5.60 -24.32
CA GLY A 466 1.83 5.98 -25.33
C GLY A 466 2.71 7.19 -24.98
N ILE A 467 2.40 7.95 -23.93
CA ILE A 467 3.20 9.08 -23.45
C ILE A 467 4.34 8.55 -22.56
N PRO A 468 5.62 8.82 -22.88
CA PRO A 468 6.72 8.42 -22.01
C PRO A 468 6.73 9.27 -20.74
N LEU A 469 6.71 8.62 -19.57
CA LEU A 469 6.90 9.28 -18.26
C LEU A 469 8.38 9.49 -17.92
N TYR A 470 9.24 9.47 -18.93
CA TYR A 470 10.67 9.60 -18.79
C TYR A 470 11.24 10.47 -19.89
N HIS A 471 12.34 11.12 -19.55
CA HIS A 471 13.13 11.93 -20.47
C HIS A 471 14.53 11.32 -20.59
N LEU A 472 15.07 11.22 -21.80
CA LEU A 472 16.44 10.80 -22.04
C LEU A 472 17.40 11.88 -21.54
N VAL A 473 18.32 11.54 -20.65
CA VAL A 473 19.32 12.49 -20.14
C VAL A 473 20.60 12.39 -20.94
N GLU A 474 21.12 11.16 -21.09
CA GLU A 474 22.43 10.92 -21.70
C GLU A 474 22.49 9.48 -22.24
N VAL A 475 23.14 9.28 -23.39
CA VAL A 475 23.46 7.96 -23.94
C VAL A 475 24.93 7.68 -23.75
N ILE A 476 25.28 6.47 -23.36
CA ILE A 476 26.64 6.08 -23.00
C ILE A 476 27.18 5.07 -24.02
N GLU A 477 28.51 5.01 -24.14
CA GLU A 477 29.21 4.17 -25.13
C GLU A 477 29.13 2.66 -24.82
N ALA A 478 28.96 2.29 -23.54
CA ALA A 478 28.83 0.91 -23.10
C ALA A 478 27.59 0.20 -23.70
N SER A 479 27.81 -1.00 -24.26
CA SER A 479 26.74 -1.85 -24.78
C SER A 479 26.09 -2.71 -23.68
N GLU A 480 24.95 -3.32 -24.01
CA GLU A 480 24.25 -4.29 -23.16
C GLU A 480 25.10 -5.52 -22.78
N ASP A 481 26.11 -5.87 -23.58
CA ASP A 481 26.96 -7.06 -23.40
C ASP A 481 27.78 -7.03 -22.09
N VAL A 482 27.91 -5.86 -21.46
CA VAL A 482 28.67 -5.65 -20.23
C VAL A 482 27.93 -6.15 -18.98
N ILE A 483 26.63 -6.43 -19.11
CA ILE A 483 25.78 -6.91 -18.01
C ILE A 483 26.03 -8.41 -17.84
N GLU A 484 26.64 -8.80 -16.73
CA GLU A 484 27.05 -10.19 -16.49
C GLU A 484 25.97 -10.98 -15.74
N THR A 485 25.22 -10.32 -14.86
CA THR A 485 24.28 -10.99 -13.94
C THR A 485 22.83 -10.60 -14.18
N PRO A 486 21.87 -11.52 -13.95
CA PRO A 486 20.45 -11.20 -14.04
C PRO A 486 20.03 -10.14 -13.01
N ALA A 487 20.72 -10.06 -11.86
CA ALA A 487 20.47 -9.02 -10.85
C ALA A 487 20.81 -7.61 -11.37
N GLU A 488 21.91 -7.47 -12.12
CA GLU A 488 22.30 -6.20 -12.76
C GLU A 488 21.29 -5.79 -13.85
N GLU A 489 20.79 -6.75 -14.62
CA GLU A 489 19.74 -6.48 -15.61
C GLU A 489 18.42 -5.99 -14.96
N LEU A 490 18.04 -6.59 -13.82
CA LEU A 490 16.91 -6.13 -13.03
C LEU A 490 17.13 -4.72 -12.45
N ALA A 491 18.38 -4.37 -12.13
CA ALA A 491 18.75 -3.11 -11.50
C ALA A 491 18.66 -1.90 -12.45
N LEU A 492 18.87 -2.07 -13.76
CA LEU A 492 18.81 -0.98 -14.75
C LEU A 492 17.54 -0.12 -14.55
N TRP A 493 16.39 -0.76 -14.56
CA TRP A 493 15.07 -0.10 -14.52
C TRP A 493 14.64 0.32 -13.11
N GLN A 494 15.49 0.15 -12.10
CA GLN A 494 15.18 0.59 -10.75
C GLN A 494 15.38 2.10 -10.60
N ARG A 495 14.43 2.74 -9.92
CA ARG A 495 14.53 4.17 -9.61
C ARG A 495 15.57 4.39 -8.53
N MET A 496 16.63 5.11 -8.87
CA MET A 496 17.75 5.40 -7.98
C MET A 496 18.08 6.90 -7.99
N THR A 497 19.01 7.30 -7.13
CA THR A 497 19.51 8.68 -7.13
C THR A 497 20.35 8.92 -8.39
N ILE A 498 20.53 10.18 -8.80
CA ILE A 498 21.42 10.50 -9.92
C ILE A 498 22.84 9.98 -9.69
N PHE A 499 23.31 9.99 -8.44
CA PHE A 499 24.64 9.54 -8.07
C PHE A 499 24.79 8.03 -8.19
N ASP A 500 23.78 7.25 -7.79
CA ASP A 500 23.76 5.80 -7.97
C ASP A 500 23.69 5.42 -9.45
N ALA A 501 22.88 6.13 -10.24
CA ALA A 501 22.76 5.86 -11.67
C ALA A 501 24.08 6.14 -12.40
N ARG A 502 24.75 7.26 -12.09
CA ARG A 502 26.08 7.59 -12.66
C ARG A 502 27.17 6.64 -12.18
N ALA A 503 27.12 6.21 -10.92
CA ALA A 503 28.02 5.21 -10.37
C ALA A 503 27.94 3.89 -11.15
N MET A 504 26.72 3.39 -11.34
CA MET A 504 26.42 2.17 -12.09
C MET A 504 26.86 2.29 -13.56
N LEU A 505 26.56 3.42 -14.20
CA LEU A 505 26.97 3.68 -15.58
C LEU A 505 28.49 3.76 -15.75
N GLY A 506 29.19 4.43 -14.84
CA GLY A 506 30.65 4.50 -14.86
C GLY A 506 31.30 3.12 -14.70
N LEU A 507 30.72 2.26 -13.84
CA LEU A 507 31.18 0.87 -13.69
C LEU A 507 31.03 0.08 -14.99
N TYR A 508 29.91 0.24 -15.70
CA TYR A 508 29.72 -0.42 -17.01
C TYR A 508 30.65 0.14 -18.09
N CYS A 509 30.94 1.44 -18.10
CA CYS A 509 31.98 2.00 -18.98
C CYS A 509 33.36 1.40 -18.67
N TYR A 510 33.72 1.28 -17.40
CA TYR A 510 35.00 0.74 -16.97
C TYR A 510 35.18 -0.72 -17.42
N ARG A 511 34.16 -1.56 -17.19
CA ARG A 511 34.16 -2.97 -17.62
C ARG A 511 34.21 -3.13 -19.14
N ALA A 512 33.61 -2.21 -19.88
CA ALA A 512 33.65 -2.19 -21.35
C ALA A 512 34.99 -1.72 -21.94
N GLY A 513 35.93 -1.21 -21.11
CA GLY A 513 37.18 -0.61 -21.56
C GLY A 513 37.07 0.84 -22.01
N TYR A 514 35.91 1.50 -21.82
CA TYR A 514 35.71 2.92 -22.14
C TYR A 514 36.14 3.80 -20.95
N TYR A 515 37.45 3.84 -20.68
CA TYR A 515 38.04 4.51 -19.53
C TYR A 515 37.74 6.02 -19.44
N PRO A 516 37.83 6.81 -20.52
CA PRO A 516 37.49 8.24 -20.46
C PRO A 516 36.00 8.48 -20.12
N ALA A 517 35.10 7.63 -20.63
CA ALA A 517 33.66 7.72 -20.35
C ALA A 517 33.33 7.35 -18.89
N ALA A 518 34.04 6.36 -18.33
CA ALA A 518 33.93 5.99 -16.91
C ALA A 518 34.33 7.15 -15.99
N LEU A 519 35.48 7.77 -16.29
CA LEU A 519 35.97 8.95 -15.55
C LEU A 519 34.96 10.10 -15.61
N ALA A 520 34.39 10.37 -16.78
CA ALA A 520 33.39 11.43 -16.97
C ALA A 520 32.13 11.22 -16.12
N GLN A 521 31.67 9.97 -15.93
CA GLN A 521 30.51 9.69 -15.10
C GLN A 521 30.79 9.84 -13.61
N TRP A 522 31.96 9.35 -13.15
CA TRP A 522 32.33 9.39 -11.74
C TRP A 522 32.76 10.78 -11.27
N THR A 523 33.42 11.58 -12.11
CA THR A 523 33.80 12.98 -11.79
C THR A 523 32.59 13.90 -11.59
N ARG A 524 31.46 13.62 -12.26
CA ARG A 524 30.19 14.33 -12.07
C ARG A 524 29.51 14.06 -10.72
N ILE A 525 30.02 13.10 -9.93
CA ILE A 525 29.51 12.82 -8.58
C ILE A 525 30.25 13.71 -7.57
N PRO A 526 29.55 14.52 -6.75
CA PRO A 526 30.17 15.33 -5.71
C PRO A 526 31.02 14.51 -4.75
N ALA A 527 32.14 15.07 -4.26
CA ALA A 527 33.12 14.36 -3.43
C ALA A 527 32.50 13.69 -2.18
N GLY A 528 31.58 14.38 -1.48
CA GLY A 528 30.89 13.81 -0.32
C GLY A 528 30.05 12.57 -0.65
N ASN A 529 29.42 12.52 -1.82
CA ASN A 529 28.68 11.33 -2.27
C ASN A 529 29.60 10.23 -2.81
N ARG A 530 30.77 10.57 -3.35
CA ARG A 530 31.78 9.57 -3.72
C ARG A 530 32.34 8.83 -2.50
N ALA A 531 32.54 9.53 -1.37
CA ALA A 531 33.02 8.93 -0.14
C ALA A 531 32.09 7.82 0.42
N LEU A 532 30.77 7.91 0.17
CA LEU A 532 29.80 6.87 0.53
C LEU A 532 29.94 5.58 -0.29
N ARG A 533 30.77 5.57 -1.35
CA ARG A 533 30.94 4.46 -2.30
C ARG A 533 32.43 4.11 -2.45
N PRO A 534 33.03 3.43 -1.46
CA PRO A 534 34.48 3.18 -1.41
C PRO A 534 35.00 2.36 -2.60
N ALA A 535 34.17 1.48 -3.17
CA ALA A 535 34.53 0.72 -4.37
C ALA A 535 34.81 1.62 -5.58
N ILE A 536 34.06 2.71 -5.74
CA ILE A 536 34.24 3.65 -6.86
C ILE A 536 35.51 4.49 -6.65
N ALA A 537 35.79 4.88 -5.41
CA ALA A 537 37.01 5.63 -5.09
C ALA A 537 38.27 4.83 -5.47
N ARG A 538 38.31 3.53 -5.17
CA ARG A 538 39.41 2.64 -5.57
C ARG A 538 39.53 2.52 -7.10
N LEU A 539 38.41 2.32 -7.78
CA LEU A 539 38.39 2.22 -9.24
C LEU A 539 38.79 3.52 -9.95
N LEU A 540 38.48 4.68 -9.35
CA LEU A 540 38.92 5.98 -9.85
C LEU A 540 40.44 6.13 -9.78
N GLU A 541 41.05 5.77 -8.67
CA GLU A 541 42.51 5.84 -8.49
C GLU A 541 43.23 4.90 -9.47
N GLU A 542 42.70 3.69 -9.65
CA GLU A 542 43.17 2.76 -10.67
C GLU A 542 43.02 3.33 -12.08
N LEU A 543 41.86 3.92 -12.39
CA LEU A 543 41.58 4.52 -13.70
C LEU A 543 42.51 5.69 -14.01
N ASP A 544 42.76 6.57 -13.04
CA ASP A 544 43.66 7.71 -13.19
C ASP A 544 45.10 7.23 -13.46
N SER A 545 45.54 6.18 -12.78
CA SER A 545 46.85 5.57 -13.02
C SER A 545 46.97 4.98 -14.44
N ARG A 546 45.92 4.30 -14.94
CA ARG A 546 45.89 3.72 -16.28
C ARG A 546 45.89 4.79 -17.37
N LEU A 547 45.07 5.84 -17.21
CA LEU A 547 45.02 6.96 -18.15
C LEU A 547 46.34 7.76 -18.17
N ALA A 548 47.02 7.87 -17.03
CA ALA A 548 48.35 8.47 -16.97
C ALA A 548 49.38 7.66 -17.77
N LEU A 549 49.34 6.32 -17.70
CA LEU A 549 50.19 5.43 -18.50
C LEU A 549 49.87 5.53 -20.00
N GLU A 550 48.60 5.46 -20.40
CA GLU A 550 48.19 5.63 -21.81
C GLU A 550 48.65 6.99 -22.37
N LYS A 551 48.58 8.06 -21.56
CA LYS A 551 49.02 9.40 -21.94
C LYS A 551 50.55 9.50 -22.09
N GLN A 552 51.31 8.69 -21.35
CA GLN A 552 52.77 8.60 -21.51
C GLN A 552 53.14 7.81 -22.78
N GLU A 553 52.44 6.71 -23.07
CA GLU A 553 52.66 5.90 -24.27
C GLU A 553 52.29 6.64 -25.56
N THR A 554 51.25 7.47 -25.53
CA THR A 554 50.77 8.26 -26.68
C THR A 554 51.57 9.54 -26.96
N GLN A 555 52.60 9.86 -26.15
CA GLN A 555 53.53 10.98 -26.40
C GLN A 555 54.95 10.53 -26.83
N PRO A 556 55.12 9.69 -27.88
CA PRO A 556 56.46 9.29 -28.32
C PRO A 556 57.27 10.48 -28.87
N ILE A 557 56.60 11.43 -29.55
CA ILE A 557 57.25 12.58 -30.20
C ILE A 557 57.96 13.50 -29.19
N LYS A 558 57.36 13.76 -28.02
CA LYS A 558 58.02 14.59 -27.00
C LYS A 558 59.21 13.89 -26.35
N ARG A 559 59.15 12.57 -26.19
CA ARG A 559 60.27 11.79 -25.65
C ARG A 559 61.44 11.75 -26.63
N GLU A 560 61.16 11.55 -27.91
CA GLU A 560 62.17 11.57 -28.98
C GLU A 560 62.71 12.99 -29.25
N GLU A 561 61.89 14.05 -29.17
CA GLU A 561 62.35 15.44 -29.24
C GLU A 561 63.23 15.84 -28.04
N LEU A 562 62.89 15.38 -26.83
CA LEU A 562 63.72 15.59 -25.64
C LEU A 562 65.07 14.83 -25.74
N LEU A 563 65.08 13.66 -26.37
CA LEU A 563 66.32 12.91 -26.66
C LEU A 563 67.14 13.55 -27.79
N ARG A 564 66.49 14.14 -28.81
CA ARG A 564 67.17 14.91 -29.87
C ARG A 564 67.78 16.22 -29.35
N HIS A 565 67.16 16.87 -28.37
CA HIS A 565 67.73 18.05 -27.72
C HIS A 565 68.88 17.74 -26.74
N GLN A 566 69.21 16.47 -26.51
CA GLN A 566 70.39 16.02 -25.77
C GLN A 566 71.54 15.58 -26.68
N GLU A 567 71.58 16.03 -27.95
CA GLU A 567 72.84 16.00 -28.70
C GLU A 567 73.80 17.04 -28.09
N PRO A 568 75.03 16.65 -27.69
CA PRO A 568 76.00 17.62 -27.20
C PRO A 568 76.30 18.63 -28.30
N PRO A 569 76.42 19.93 -28.00
CA PRO A 569 76.73 20.92 -29.02
C PRO A 569 78.04 20.54 -29.71
N LEU A 570 78.02 20.49 -31.04
CA LEU A 570 79.21 20.38 -31.88
C LEU A 570 80.15 21.55 -31.53
N ILE A 571 81.21 21.24 -30.79
CA ILE A 571 82.30 22.19 -30.51
C ILE A 571 83.10 22.35 -31.80
N THR A 572 82.74 23.36 -32.59
CA THR A 572 83.56 23.86 -33.70
C THR A 572 84.01 25.28 -33.37
N GLY A 573 85.21 25.40 -32.81
CA GLY A 573 85.84 26.69 -32.54
C GLY A 573 87.19 26.55 -31.85
N ASN A 574 88.23 27.11 -32.45
CA ASN A 574 89.63 27.11 -32.01
C ASN A 574 89.78 27.45 -30.50
N LEU A 575 90.28 26.50 -29.72
CA LEU A 575 90.86 26.77 -28.41
C LEU A 575 92.36 27.07 -28.56
N GLY A 576 92.83 28.15 -27.94
CA GLY A 576 94.24 28.50 -27.85
C GLY A 576 95.01 27.53 -26.94
N PRO A 577 96.36 27.47 -27.03
CA PRO A 577 97.17 26.46 -26.36
C PRO A 577 97.42 26.81 -24.89
N ALA A 578 96.38 26.71 -24.07
CA ALA A 578 96.43 26.63 -22.61
C ALA A 578 94.99 26.37 -22.17
N ASP A 579 94.62 25.10 -22.02
CA ASP A 579 93.48 24.57 -21.24
C ASP A 579 93.15 23.15 -21.70
N VAL A 580 94.16 22.27 -21.67
CA VAL A 580 93.94 20.81 -21.78
C VAL A 580 94.24 20.23 -20.39
N PRO A 581 93.26 19.64 -19.68
CA PRO A 581 93.50 19.06 -18.36
C PRO A 581 94.52 17.91 -18.45
N ASN A 582 95.54 17.94 -17.59
CA ASN A 582 96.57 16.92 -17.51
C ASN A 582 95.99 15.63 -16.86
N PRO A 583 95.99 14.47 -17.54
CA PRO A 583 95.33 13.25 -17.05
C PRO A 583 96.04 12.52 -15.89
N HIS A 584 97.09 13.11 -15.29
CA HIS A 584 97.89 12.47 -14.24
C HIS A 584 98.07 13.27 -12.95
N GLU A 585 97.22 14.28 -12.70
CA GLU A 585 97.26 15.01 -11.43
C GLU A 585 96.43 14.27 -10.36
N PRO A 586 97.01 13.90 -9.20
CA PRO A 586 96.25 13.24 -8.14
C PRO A 586 95.28 14.20 -7.48
N VAL A 587 94.01 13.79 -7.38
CA VAL A 587 92.92 14.52 -6.74
C VAL A 587 93.27 14.87 -5.30
N SER A 588 93.39 16.17 -4.99
CA SER A 588 93.49 16.64 -3.61
C SER A 588 92.12 16.54 -2.92
N GLY A 589 92.09 16.02 -1.69
CA GLY A 589 90.87 15.64 -0.97
C GLY A 589 89.96 16.77 -0.47
N THR A 590 89.98 17.94 -1.10
CA THR A 590 89.21 19.13 -0.70
C THR A 590 88.07 19.50 -1.65
N GLU A 591 87.84 18.74 -2.73
CA GLU A 591 86.73 18.97 -3.69
C GLU A 591 85.60 17.93 -3.59
N ALA A 592 85.57 17.11 -2.54
CA ALA A 592 84.48 16.14 -2.31
C ALA A 592 83.26 16.73 -1.57
N GLU A 593 83.34 17.97 -1.06
CA GLU A 593 82.29 18.54 -0.18
C GLU A 593 81.43 19.66 -0.82
N ALA A 594 81.63 20.00 -2.10
CA ALA A 594 80.95 21.15 -2.72
C ALA A 594 79.79 20.83 -3.69
N VAL A 595 79.41 19.55 -3.88
CA VAL A 595 78.34 19.16 -4.83
C VAL A 595 77.00 18.84 -4.13
N GLN A 596 76.91 19.02 -2.83
CA GLN A 596 75.72 18.69 -2.04
C GLN A 596 74.89 19.92 -1.65
N GLU A 597 74.75 20.92 -2.52
CA GLU A 597 73.86 22.05 -2.27
C GLU A 597 73.38 22.72 -3.57
N SER A 598 72.28 22.20 -4.15
CA SER A 598 71.26 23.00 -4.86
C SER A 598 70.22 22.08 -5.49
N TRP A 599 69.04 21.95 -4.88
CA TRP A 599 67.70 21.89 -5.53
C TRP A 599 66.63 21.82 -4.42
N PRO A 600 65.61 22.70 -4.42
CA PRO A 600 64.70 22.87 -3.28
C PRO A 600 63.54 21.85 -3.28
N LEU A 601 63.28 21.28 -2.10
CA LEU A 601 62.07 20.53 -1.75
C LEU A 601 60.97 21.49 -1.24
N PRO A 602 59.68 21.21 -1.46
CA PRO A 602 58.59 22.05 -0.97
C PRO A 602 58.38 21.88 0.54
N VAL A 603 58.52 23.00 1.25
CA VAL A 603 58.31 23.14 2.69
C VAL A 603 56.82 23.04 3.05
N THR A 604 56.50 22.04 3.88
CA THR A 604 55.28 22.00 4.70
C THR A 604 55.35 23.08 5.78
N LYS A 605 54.41 24.03 5.77
CA LYS A 605 54.24 25.00 6.86
C LYS A 605 53.46 24.35 8.02
N THR A 606 54.17 23.96 9.07
CA THR A 606 53.67 23.92 10.44
C THR A 606 53.80 25.32 11.05
N VAL A 607 52.75 25.79 11.71
CA VAL A 607 52.78 26.96 12.60
C VAL A 607 52.34 26.45 13.96
N GLU A 608 53.22 26.60 14.94
CA GLU A 608 52.95 26.39 16.36
C GLU A 608 52.95 27.73 17.11
N GLU A 609 52.04 27.79 18.09
CA GLU A 609 52.06 28.53 19.36
C GLU A 609 51.82 30.05 19.44
N THR A 610 50.77 30.41 20.20
CA THR A 610 50.86 31.05 21.54
C THR A 610 49.43 31.15 22.13
N ALA A 611 49.10 30.37 23.17
CA ALA A 611 49.14 30.70 24.61
C ALA A 611 48.01 31.64 25.10
N GLU A 612 47.00 31.11 25.84
CA GLU A 612 46.49 31.66 27.11
C GLU A 612 45.39 30.78 27.78
N ARG A 613 45.76 30.21 28.95
CA ARG A 613 45.11 30.15 30.28
C ARG A 613 43.60 29.85 30.52
N GLN A 614 43.42 29.13 31.65
CA GLN A 614 42.24 28.87 32.52
C GLN A 614 41.39 27.62 32.18
N SER A 615 41.61 26.47 32.84
CA SER A 615 40.99 26.00 34.12
C SER A 615 39.45 25.88 33.99
N THR A 616 38.78 24.73 34.16
CA THR A 616 38.78 23.79 35.30
C THR A 616 37.99 22.50 34.96
N SER A 617 38.38 21.38 35.60
CA SER A 617 37.57 20.22 36.09
C SER A 617 36.54 19.54 35.17
N GLY A 618 36.40 18.22 35.03
CA GLY A 618 36.87 17.00 35.71
C GLY A 618 36.24 15.83 34.90
N GLY A 619 36.91 14.71 34.66
CA GLY A 619 37.04 13.64 35.64
C GLY A 619 35.86 12.66 35.51
N ASP A 620 36.00 11.60 34.71
CA ASP A 620 35.69 10.23 35.14
C ASP A 620 36.11 9.19 34.09
N ARG A 621 36.99 8.28 34.54
CA ARG A 621 37.49 7.09 33.85
C ARG A 621 36.80 5.87 34.45
N LEU A 622 36.32 4.94 33.62
CA LEU A 622 36.14 3.53 34.02
C LEU A 622 36.55 2.58 32.85
N PRO A 623 37.07 1.37 33.15
CA PRO A 623 37.87 0.53 32.23
C PRO A 623 37.05 -0.58 31.52
N PRO A 624 37.63 -1.34 30.56
CA PRO A 624 36.92 -2.42 29.86
C PRO A 624 37.00 -3.75 30.60
N GLU A 625 35.85 -4.43 30.69
CA GLU A 625 35.68 -5.74 31.32
C GLU A 625 36.05 -6.91 30.40
N ALA A 626 36.46 -8.00 31.05
CA ALA A 626 37.22 -9.12 30.53
C ALA A 626 36.38 -10.25 29.86
N LEU A 627 37.07 -11.01 29.00
CA LEU A 627 36.72 -12.36 28.56
C LEU A 627 36.64 -13.35 29.74
N PRO A 628 35.87 -14.44 29.59
CA PRO A 628 36.19 -15.68 30.27
C PRO A 628 36.50 -16.82 29.28
N ARG A 629 37.58 -17.54 29.59
CA ARG A 629 37.89 -18.90 29.13
C ARG A 629 37.74 -19.86 30.32
N ASP A 630 37.45 -21.10 29.96
CA ASP A 630 37.84 -22.36 30.62
C ASP A 630 36.88 -23.14 31.56
N THR A 631 36.46 -24.30 31.01
CA THR A 631 36.61 -25.68 31.54
C THR A 631 35.62 -26.27 32.56
N ARG A 632 35.01 -27.38 32.14
CA ARG A 632 34.96 -28.72 32.79
C ARG A 632 34.30 -29.69 31.79
N LEU A 633 35.02 -30.63 31.16
CA LEU A 633 35.34 -31.99 31.63
C LEU A 633 34.16 -32.69 32.33
N GLU A 634 33.50 -33.57 31.58
CA GLU A 634 33.07 -34.88 32.09
C GLU A 634 32.94 -35.87 30.93
N ALA A 635 33.67 -36.97 31.07
CA ALA A 635 33.63 -38.14 30.20
C ALA A 635 32.65 -39.16 30.79
N SER A 636 31.84 -39.80 29.94
CA SER A 636 31.16 -41.05 30.28
C SER A 636 30.71 -41.78 29.01
N HIS A 637 31.56 -42.71 28.58
CA HIS A 637 31.29 -44.09 28.18
C HIS A 637 29.93 -44.56 27.62
N ASN A 638 30.09 -45.46 26.63
CA ASN A 638 29.21 -46.53 26.12
C ASN A 638 28.25 -46.09 25.00
N GLY A 639 28.31 -46.63 23.77
CA GLY A 639 28.60 -48.01 23.35
C GLY A 639 27.29 -48.67 22.92
N HIS A 640 27.33 -49.51 21.86
CA HIS A 640 26.27 -50.31 21.21
C HIS A 640 25.81 -49.73 19.86
N SER A 641 26.42 -50.14 18.74
CA SER A 641 26.20 -51.40 17.99
C SER A 641 24.90 -51.39 17.17
N ALA A 642 25.06 -51.33 15.85
CA ALA A 642 24.10 -51.84 14.86
C ALA A 642 23.81 -53.34 15.13
N PRO A 643 22.73 -53.96 14.60
CA PRO A 643 22.74 -54.34 13.17
C PRO A 643 21.35 -54.44 12.49
N ASP A 644 21.42 -54.73 11.19
CA ASP A 644 20.50 -55.55 10.38
C ASP A 644 19.06 -55.06 10.09
N ALA A 645 18.37 -55.47 9.02
CA ALA A 645 18.67 -56.00 7.70
C ALA A 645 17.30 -56.31 7.05
N ARG A 646 17.24 -56.23 5.70
CA ARG A 646 16.29 -56.94 4.80
C ARG A 646 14.80 -56.59 4.85
N HIS A 647 14.22 -56.25 3.70
CA HIS A 647 13.60 -57.28 2.83
C HIS A 647 13.01 -56.71 1.50
N LEU A 648 13.22 -57.51 0.44
CA LEU A 648 12.39 -57.72 -0.79
C LEU A 648 12.36 -56.60 -1.86
N ALA A 649 13.09 -56.70 -2.98
CA ALA A 649 12.94 -57.60 -4.17
C ALA A 649 11.71 -57.22 -5.04
N ALA A 650 11.95 -56.59 -6.21
CA ALA A 650 12.00 -57.19 -7.57
C ALA A 650 10.59 -57.39 -8.14
N THR A 651 10.22 -56.97 -9.36
CA THR A 651 10.75 -57.43 -10.65
C THR A 651 10.15 -56.64 -11.84
N THR A 652 11.01 -56.39 -12.85
CA THR A 652 10.81 -56.52 -14.33
C THR A 652 9.72 -55.78 -15.11
N GLY A 653 10.14 -55.19 -16.24
CA GLY A 653 9.29 -54.93 -17.41
C GLY A 653 9.95 -54.03 -18.47
N MET A 654 10.95 -54.54 -19.20
CA MET A 654 11.41 -53.96 -20.48
C MET A 654 10.36 -54.19 -21.58
N GLY A 655 10.24 -53.24 -22.50
CA GLY A 655 9.50 -53.39 -23.75
C GLY A 655 9.83 -52.27 -24.74
N GLU A 656 10.74 -52.55 -25.67
CA GLU A 656 11.07 -51.75 -26.84
C GLU A 656 9.88 -51.60 -27.79
N ARG A 657 9.82 -50.47 -28.53
CA ARG A 657 9.58 -50.38 -29.99
C ARG A 657 9.51 -48.92 -30.47
N GLU A 658 10.48 -48.53 -31.28
CA GLU A 658 10.40 -47.49 -32.33
C GLU A 658 10.13 -48.19 -33.69
N PRO A 659 10.04 -47.51 -34.86
CA PRO A 659 9.67 -46.12 -35.19
C PRO A 659 8.71 -46.06 -36.41
N THR A 660 8.15 -44.89 -36.75
CA THR A 660 7.82 -44.57 -38.17
C THR A 660 7.92 -43.06 -38.45
N SER A 661 8.78 -42.75 -39.40
CA SER A 661 8.90 -41.47 -40.10
C SER A 661 8.06 -41.48 -41.37
N THR A 662 7.33 -40.40 -41.66
CA THR A 662 7.04 -39.98 -43.04
C THR A 662 6.99 -38.45 -43.11
N GLY A 663 7.80 -37.89 -44.01
CA GLY A 663 7.77 -36.50 -44.41
C GLY A 663 7.04 -36.30 -45.74
N SER A 664 6.51 -35.09 -45.95
CA SER A 664 6.36 -34.35 -47.22
C SER A 664 5.50 -33.12 -46.92
N SER A 665 5.99 -31.88 -47.03
CA SER A 665 6.18 -31.10 -48.27
C SER A 665 4.87 -30.84 -49.02
N GLN A 666 4.24 -29.66 -48.86
CA GLN A 666 4.28 -28.53 -49.83
C GLN A 666 3.11 -27.52 -49.65
N ALA A 667 3.50 -26.24 -49.73
CA ALA A 667 2.83 -25.12 -50.41
C ALA A 667 1.41 -24.64 -49.99
N ALA A 668 1.31 -23.37 -49.55
CA ALA A 668 0.73 -22.30 -50.37
C ALA A 668 0.75 -20.90 -49.70
N ARG A 669 1.26 -19.94 -50.49
CA ARG A 669 1.12 -18.47 -50.44
C ARG A 669 -0.23 -17.95 -49.89
N THR A 670 -0.24 -16.85 -49.14
CA THR A 670 -0.53 -15.48 -49.67
C THR A 670 -0.69 -14.40 -48.58
N ARG A 671 -0.14 -13.21 -48.92
CA ARG A 671 -0.60 -11.83 -48.68
C ARG A 671 -0.59 -11.24 -47.26
N GLY A 672 0.35 -10.32 -47.09
CA GLY A 672 0.28 -9.28 -46.08
C GLY A 672 -0.84 -8.27 -46.32
N ARG A 673 -1.42 -7.79 -45.23
CA ARG A 673 -2.09 -6.49 -45.11
C ARG A 673 -1.84 -5.96 -43.70
N SER A 674 -1.06 -4.89 -43.63
CA SER A 674 -0.91 -4.04 -42.45
C SER A 674 -2.20 -3.26 -42.24
N HIS A 675 -2.92 -3.53 -41.15
CA HIS A 675 -3.96 -2.63 -40.66
C HIS A 675 -3.44 -1.90 -39.42
N SER A 676 -3.19 -0.59 -39.58
CA SER A 676 -2.97 0.35 -38.49
C SER A 676 -4.32 0.85 -37.96
N PRO A 677 -4.55 0.90 -36.64
CA PRO A 677 -5.82 1.33 -36.07
C PRO A 677 -5.81 2.84 -35.77
N LEU A 678 -5.65 3.71 -36.77
CA LEU A 678 -5.61 5.17 -36.55
C LEU A 678 -6.24 6.03 -37.66
N SER A 679 -7.08 5.47 -38.54
CA SER A 679 -7.65 6.23 -39.68
C SER A 679 -9.10 6.72 -39.47
N TRP A 680 -9.74 6.42 -38.34
CA TRP A 680 -11.14 6.81 -38.09
C TRP A 680 -11.28 8.16 -37.37
N LEU A 681 -10.33 8.54 -36.51
CA LEU A 681 -10.37 9.79 -35.73
C LEU A 681 -10.03 11.05 -36.55
N GLN A 682 -9.28 10.93 -37.66
CA GLN A 682 -8.96 12.07 -38.53
C GLN A 682 -10.11 12.44 -39.49
N ARG A 683 -11.09 11.56 -39.73
CA ARG A 683 -12.24 11.87 -40.58
C ARG A 683 -13.41 12.53 -39.85
N PHE A 684 -13.42 12.49 -38.52
CA PHE A 684 -14.49 13.07 -37.71
C PHE A 684 -14.24 14.55 -37.34
N LEU A 685 -12.99 15.01 -37.36
CA LEU A 685 -12.62 16.37 -36.90
C LEU A 685 -12.62 17.46 -38.01
N HIS A 686 -13.02 17.15 -39.24
CA HIS A 686 -13.01 18.12 -40.36
C HIS A 686 -14.36 18.42 -41.02
N ARG A 687 -15.48 18.04 -40.40
CA ARG A 687 -16.83 18.46 -40.84
C ARG A 687 -17.61 19.03 -39.67
N GLY A 688 -17.58 20.34 -39.48
CA GLY A 688 -18.42 20.96 -38.45
C GLY A 688 -18.22 22.44 -38.17
N THR A 689 -17.90 23.30 -39.16
CA THR A 689 -17.99 24.77 -38.97
C THR A 689 -18.38 25.45 -40.29
N ARG A 690 -19.68 25.50 -40.58
CA ARG A 690 -20.29 26.54 -41.43
C ARG A 690 -21.63 26.93 -40.80
N SER A 691 -21.58 27.86 -39.85
CA SER A 691 -22.75 28.60 -39.39
C SER A 691 -22.83 29.92 -40.16
N SER A 692 -24.04 30.15 -40.67
CA SER A 692 -24.57 31.30 -41.39
C SER A 692 -24.40 32.64 -40.67
N HIS A 693 -23.98 33.66 -41.43
CA HIS A 693 -24.21 35.08 -41.13
C HIS A 693 -25.68 35.45 -41.31
N PRO A 694 -26.20 36.43 -40.55
CA PRO A 694 -27.18 37.37 -41.04
C PRO A 694 -26.54 38.76 -41.28
N SER A 695 -27.18 39.45 -42.20
CA SER A 695 -26.81 40.62 -42.97
C SER A 695 -27.27 41.97 -42.39
N GLN A 696 -26.47 43.01 -42.66
CA GLN A 696 -26.84 44.41 -42.91
C GLN A 696 -25.98 44.80 -44.13
N GLN A 697 -26.45 45.35 -45.26
CA GLN A 697 -27.18 46.61 -45.47
C GLN A 697 -27.68 46.69 -46.93
N GLN A 698 -28.83 47.35 -47.13
CA GLN A 698 -29.18 48.29 -48.22
C GLN A 698 -28.96 47.89 -49.69
N LEU A 699 -30.04 47.48 -50.37
CA LEU A 699 -30.75 48.17 -51.47
C LEU A 699 -31.73 47.21 -52.15
#